data_AF-A0AAP5IFC1-F1
#
_entry.id   AF-A0AAP5IFC1-F1
#
_cell.length_a   1.000
_cell.length_b   1.000
_cell.length_c   1.000
_cell.angle_alpha   90.00
_cell.angle_beta   90.00
_cell.angle_gamma   90.00
#
_symmetry.space_group_name_H-M   'P 1'
#
loop_
_entity.id
_entity.type
_entity.pdbx_description
1 polymer ?
#
loop_
_entity_poly.entity_id
_entity_poly.type
_entity_poly.pdbx_seq_one_letter_code
_entity_poly.pdbx_strand_id
1 'polypeptide(L)'
;MSASNIEVKFIEYHQPPLDSGSYKITVKQTIKSNKSSKIPLQEFSNTLNFVVSGHRFAPLTSDDIYAIFPPSGNLGEYSNALPHITLKRSTLPWERSINVKEPTLPWLALLLFRESEKPTPKTIQLKDIQASPAKFPQFISDPGEIPEDELTVIDVPKKLLAQILPTQKDVALLAHINQLTNTDPNIGSLSEPLATILGNRLPQAGEVSTVHLVCLENRYPDGQFDYQGAKDDDLIRLVSLKSWSFACVNQRHNFTALLEKLDREPGTVRLPSRNNNQADNYLNLGYIPLAHALRQGDKTISWYHSPLSPGKNPDQLSGPVVMADALVRYDSNSGLFDVSYAAAWQLGRMLTLHNKTVAVELFNWKRSNAQNLHQIQQQVLYLPFQGEASNGTTNMPPEAIATWFRDLELLRHIPFNYLLPDEKLLPPESLRFFWVDSYWVDCLQDGAFSIGRVTAEDLKTDTQIQFKASVPRPDELITGFLLHSEAVSGWPGLEVEGYSDLRDNLSVADSSKKLTILRKEQLSDSVLLCLFKGEVKTIDFSLKPESVNCGVDPINQGQIITKGLRKLDGEQVDGEQGEQGKKEINVPFKNKELGVIDVENLADSIKKKLNYQENFTSAQFALTMIEGAQKIRFCQKA
;
A
#
# COMPACT_ATOMS: atom_id res chain seq x y z
N MET A 1 6.86 -8.75 14.42
CA MET A 1 8.09 -9.20 13.74
C MET A 1 8.52 -8.08 12.83
N SER A 2 9.71 -7.51 13.00
CA SER A 2 10.17 -6.43 12.14
C SER A 2 10.31 -6.95 10.72
N ALA A 3 9.80 -6.20 9.74
CA ALA A 3 9.90 -6.52 8.30
C ALA A 3 11.35 -6.47 7.76
N SER A 4 12.35 -6.44 8.63
CA SER A 4 13.77 -6.22 8.32
C SER A 4 14.54 -7.47 7.89
N ASN A 5 13.92 -8.66 7.93
CA ASN A 5 14.61 -9.95 7.70
C ASN A 5 13.97 -10.79 6.58
N ILE A 6 13.12 -10.21 5.73
CA ILE A 6 12.47 -10.93 4.63
C ILE A 6 13.10 -10.48 3.31
N GLU A 7 13.62 -11.42 2.55
CA GLU A 7 14.20 -11.22 1.21
C GLU A 7 13.35 -11.90 0.15
N VAL A 8 13.38 -11.38 -1.08
CA VAL A 8 12.75 -12.00 -2.25
C VAL A 8 13.83 -12.61 -3.12
N LYS A 9 13.83 -13.94 -3.26
CA LYS A 9 14.74 -14.67 -4.14
C LYS A 9 14.09 -14.89 -5.50
N PHE A 10 14.83 -14.53 -6.56
CA PHE A 10 14.45 -14.76 -7.95
C PHE A 10 15.17 -16.01 -8.48
N ILE A 11 14.43 -16.94 -9.09
CA ILE A 11 14.96 -18.17 -9.70
C ILE A 11 14.59 -18.19 -11.20
N GLU A 12 15.52 -18.63 -12.04
CA GLU A 12 15.39 -18.55 -13.51
C GLU A 12 14.28 -19.44 -14.06
N TYR A 13 14.27 -20.73 -13.67
CA TYR A 13 13.28 -21.70 -14.09
C TYR A 13 13.08 -22.81 -13.05
N HIS A 14 11.94 -23.49 -13.10
CA HIS A 14 11.66 -24.70 -12.32
C HIS A 14 11.00 -25.74 -13.22
N GLN A 15 11.80 -26.70 -13.69
CA GLN A 15 11.31 -27.79 -14.50
C GLN A 15 10.68 -28.87 -13.60
N PRO A 16 9.57 -29.50 -14.03
CA PRO A 16 9.07 -30.67 -13.35
C PRO A 16 10.10 -31.80 -13.44
N PRO A 17 10.19 -32.68 -12.42
CA PRO A 17 11.11 -33.82 -12.44
C PRO A 17 10.75 -34.86 -13.50
N LEU A 18 9.50 -34.85 -13.99
CA LEU A 18 8.99 -35.73 -15.02
C LEU A 18 8.04 -34.93 -15.92
N ASP A 19 8.31 -34.92 -17.22
CA ASP A 19 7.50 -34.19 -18.20
C ASP A 19 6.10 -34.80 -18.35
N SER A 20 5.16 -34.04 -18.93
CA SER A 20 3.85 -34.60 -19.28
C SER A 20 3.99 -35.61 -20.40
N GLY A 21 3.41 -36.80 -20.24
CA GLY A 21 3.51 -37.85 -21.24
C GLY A 21 3.15 -39.24 -20.75
N SER A 22 3.25 -40.20 -21.66
CA SER A 22 3.04 -41.63 -21.37
C SER A 22 4.37 -42.30 -21.04
N TYR A 23 4.47 -42.86 -19.84
CA TYR A 23 5.67 -43.54 -19.37
C TYR A 23 5.42 -45.03 -19.19
N LYS A 24 6.48 -45.81 -19.46
CA LYS A 24 6.49 -47.26 -19.34
C LYS A 24 7.60 -47.68 -18.38
N ILE A 25 7.24 -48.13 -17.19
CA ILE A 25 8.19 -48.72 -16.24
C ILE A 25 8.24 -50.22 -16.50
N THR A 26 9.42 -50.72 -16.86
CA THR A 26 9.66 -52.15 -17.00
C THR A 26 10.54 -52.63 -15.86
N VAL A 27 9.98 -53.42 -14.95
CA VAL A 27 10.73 -54.07 -13.87
C VAL A 27 11.21 -55.43 -14.37
N LYS A 28 12.53 -55.64 -14.39
CA LYS A 28 13.14 -56.94 -14.71
C LYS A 28 13.75 -57.53 -13.44
N GLN A 29 13.36 -58.75 -13.10
CA GLN A 29 13.92 -59.52 -12.01
C GLN A 29 14.65 -60.74 -12.58
N THR A 30 15.95 -60.81 -12.33
CA THR A 30 16.78 -61.95 -12.74
C THR A 30 17.08 -62.81 -11.51
N ILE A 31 16.64 -64.07 -11.52
CA ILE A 31 16.92 -65.04 -10.46
C ILE A 31 18.04 -65.97 -10.93
N LYS A 32 19.14 -65.99 -10.17
CA LYS A 32 20.30 -66.88 -10.39
C LYS A 32 20.63 -67.65 -9.12
N SER A 33 20.80 -68.96 -9.23
CA SER A 33 21.30 -69.81 -8.14
C SER A 33 22.80 -70.07 -8.31
N ASN A 34 23.61 -69.77 -7.29
CA ASN A 34 25.06 -69.98 -7.32
C ASN A 34 25.49 -71.39 -6.91
N LYS A 35 24.56 -72.27 -6.48
CA LYS A 35 24.86 -73.59 -5.89
C LYS A 35 24.30 -74.79 -6.65
N SER A 36 23.52 -74.59 -7.70
CA SER A 36 22.91 -75.70 -8.46
C SER A 36 22.72 -75.32 -9.92
N SER A 37 23.19 -76.18 -10.83
CA SER A 37 22.94 -76.08 -12.27
C SER A 37 21.52 -76.50 -12.68
N LYS A 38 20.67 -76.92 -11.72
CA LYS A 38 19.27 -77.32 -11.98
C LYS A 38 18.28 -76.15 -12.02
N ILE A 39 18.66 -74.97 -11.54
CA ILE A 39 17.82 -73.76 -11.66
C ILE A 39 18.46 -72.89 -12.75
N PRO A 40 17.91 -72.90 -13.99
CA PRO A 40 18.41 -72.03 -15.05
C PRO A 40 18.19 -70.56 -14.68
N LEU A 41 18.95 -69.66 -15.32
CA LEU A 41 18.72 -68.22 -15.23
C LEU A 41 17.27 -67.93 -15.63
N GLN A 42 16.48 -67.36 -14.72
CA GLN A 42 15.10 -66.98 -14.99
C GLN A 42 14.99 -65.45 -14.95
N GLU A 43 14.48 -64.88 -16.03
CA GLU A 43 14.18 -63.46 -16.13
C GLU A 43 12.66 -63.27 -16.11
N PHE A 44 12.17 -62.55 -15.12
CA PHE A 44 10.79 -62.11 -15.04
C PHE A 44 10.76 -60.64 -15.41
N SER A 45 9.81 -60.24 -16.25
CA SER A 45 9.59 -58.83 -16.55
C SER A 45 8.13 -58.48 -16.37
N ASN A 46 7.86 -57.40 -15.66
CA ASN A 46 6.53 -56.81 -15.60
C ASN A 46 6.59 -55.37 -16.06
N THR A 47 5.54 -54.91 -16.73
CA THR A 47 5.46 -53.58 -17.29
C THR A 47 4.27 -52.85 -16.70
N LEU A 48 4.50 -51.67 -16.15
CA LEU A 48 3.47 -50.72 -15.76
C LEU A 48 3.48 -49.53 -16.72
N ASN A 49 2.33 -49.19 -17.29
CA ASN A 49 2.14 -47.94 -18.03
C ASN A 49 1.45 -46.94 -17.10
N PHE A 50 1.93 -45.71 -17.05
CA PHE A 50 1.28 -44.62 -16.34
C PHE A 50 1.42 -43.32 -17.14
N VAL A 51 0.53 -42.36 -16.90
CA VAL A 51 0.49 -41.07 -17.60
C VAL A 51 0.72 -39.96 -16.60
N VAL A 52 1.58 -39.02 -16.95
CA VAL A 52 1.76 -37.76 -16.22
C VAL A 52 0.93 -36.71 -16.93
N SER A 53 -0.12 -36.23 -16.26
CA SER A 53 -0.99 -35.18 -16.80
C SER A 53 -0.33 -33.80 -16.62
N GLY A 54 -0.30 -33.01 -17.69
CA GLY A 54 0.18 -31.63 -17.70
C GLY A 54 -0.88 -30.69 -18.24
N HIS A 55 -0.99 -29.48 -17.68
CA HIS A 55 -2.01 -28.51 -18.09
C HIS A 55 -1.72 -27.96 -19.50
N ARG A 56 -2.73 -27.88 -20.38
CA ARG A 56 -2.54 -27.52 -21.80
C ARG A 56 -3.55 -26.51 -22.35
N PHE A 57 -4.83 -26.87 -22.40
CA PHE A 57 -5.88 -26.04 -23.03
C PHE A 57 -7.02 -25.66 -22.09
N ALA A 58 -7.11 -26.29 -20.92
CA ALA A 58 -8.11 -25.97 -19.92
C ALA A 58 -7.90 -24.53 -19.39
N PRO A 59 -8.96 -23.74 -19.18
CA PRO A 59 -8.82 -22.42 -18.56
C PRO A 59 -8.24 -22.51 -17.14
N LEU A 60 -7.42 -21.54 -16.75
CA LEU A 60 -6.90 -21.45 -15.38
C LEU A 60 -7.96 -20.94 -14.42
N THR A 61 -8.10 -21.61 -13.28
CA THR A 61 -9.05 -21.24 -12.23
C THR A 61 -8.45 -20.18 -11.30
N SER A 62 -9.28 -19.58 -10.44
CA SER A 62 -8.79 -18.68 -9.38
C SER A 62 -7.85 -19.36 -8.40
N ASP A 63 -7.91 -20.70 -8.27
CA ASP A 63 -7.07 -21.44 -7.35
C ASP A 63 -5.63 -21.59 -7.87
N ASP A 64 -5.43 -21.61 -9.18
CA ASP A 64 -4.11 -21.71 -9.82
C ASP A 64 -3.34 -20.38 -9.79
N ILE A 65 -4.08 -19.26 -9.68
CA ILE A 65 -3.56 -17.90 -9.76
C ILE A 65 -3.31 -17.36 -8.36
N TYR A 66 -2.10 -16.84 -8.11
CA TYR A 66 -1.77 -16.15 -6.87
C TYR A 66 -2.13 -14.66 -6.97
N ALA A 67 -1.71 -13.99 -8.05
CA ALA A 67 -1.95 -12.57 -8.27
C ALA A 67 -1.95 -12.22 -9.77
N ILE A 68 -2.66 -11.16 -10.13
CA ILE A 68 -2.62 -10.53 -11.46
C ILE A 68 -2.36 -9.04 -11.31
N PHE A 69 -1.54 -8.49 -12.18
CA PHE A 69 -1.24 -7.06 -12.22
C PHE A 69 -1.19 -6.56 -13.66
N PRO A 70 -1.79 -5.40 -13.98
CA PRO A 70 -2.75 -4.67 -13.16
C PRO A 70 -3.98 -5.51 -12.76
N PRO A 71 -4.60 -5.26 -11.59
CA PRO A 71 -5.74 -6.05 -11.14
C PRO A 71 -6.95 -5.95 -12.08
N SER A 72 -7.71 -7.04 -12.20
CA SER A 72 -8.88 -7.10 -13.08
C SER A 72 -9.94 -6.08 -12.68
N GLY A 73 -10.42 -5.30 -13.64
CA GLY A 73 -11.44 -4.27 -13.46
C GLY A 73 -10.96 -3.03 -12.72
N ASN A 74 -9.68 -2.95 -12.36
CA ASN A 74 -9.12 -1.81 -11.64
C ASN A 74 -8.82 -0.63 -12.59
N LEU A 75 -8.86 0.57 -12.04
CA LEU A 75 -8.57 1.83 -12.68
C LEU A 75 -7.36 2.46 -11.95
N GLY A 76 -6.27 2.68 -12.67
CA GLY A 76 -5.04 3.21 -12.08
C GLY A 76 -4.03 3.70 -13.12
N GLU A 77 -2.90 4.24 -12.65
CA GLU A 77 -1.75 4.54 -13.52
C GLU A 77 -0.95 3.26 -13.74
N TYR A 78 -1.12 2.66 -14.91
CA TYR A 78 -0.39 1.46 -15.31
C TYR A 78 0.45 1.69 -16.56
N SER A 79 0.50 2.91 -17.11
CA SER A 79 1.19 3.23 -18.37
C SER A 79 2.69 2.94 -18.35
N ASN A 80 3.28 2.95 -17.17
CA ASN A 80 4.68 2.67 -16.94
C ASN A 80 4.92 1.23 -16.41
N ALA A 81 3.87 0.45 -16.16
CA ALA A 81 3.99 -0.90 -15.61
C ALA A 81 3.76 -1.97 -16.68
N LEU A 82 4.57 -3.03 -16.61
CA LEU A 82 4.39 -4.21 -17.45
C LEU A 82 3.37 -5.15 -16.79
N PRO A 83 2.31 -5.55 -17.52
CA PRO A 83 1.37 -6.52 -17.02
C PRO A 83 2.06 -7.83 -16.66
N HIS A 84 1.70 -8.43 -15.55
CA HIS A 84 2.24 -9.70 -15.09
C HIS A 84 1.20 -10.55 -14.37
N ILE A 85 1.42 -11.87 -14.39
CA ILE A 85 0.61 -12.85 -13.68
C ILE A 85 1.53 -13.72 -12.83
N THR A 86 1.15 -13.93 -11.58
CA THR A 86 1.83 -14.84 -10.65
C THR A 86 0.95 -16.06 -10.39
N LEU A 87 1.52 -17.23 -10.61
CA LEU A 87 0.89 -18.55 -10.54
C LEU A 87 1.38 -19.28 -9.29
N LYS A 88 0.49 -20.01 -8.61
CA LYS A 88 0.86 -20.83 -7.44
C LYS A 88 1.73 -22.02 -7.83
N ARG A 89 1.47 -22.60 -9.00
CA ARG A 89 2.25 -23.73 -9.54
C ARG A 89 3.51 -23.22 -10.24
N SER A 90 4.66 -23.31 -9.56
CA SER A 90 5.94 -22.84 -10.12
C SER A 90 6.42 -23.57 -11.36
N THR A 91 6.03 -24.82 -11.59
CA THR A 91 6.45 -25.58 -12.77
C THR A 91 5.64 -25.29 -14.03
N LEU A 92 4.46 -24.66 -13.91
CA LEU A 92 3.48 -24.54 -15.00
C LEU A 92 4.07 -23.91 -16.29
N PRO A 93 4.86 -22.81 -16.23
CA PRO A 93 5.44 -22.24 -17.44
C PRO A 93 6.46 -23.16 -18.12
N TRP A 94 7.05 -24.13 -17.42
CA TRP A 94 8.12 -25.01 -17.90
C TRP A 94 7.70 -26.48 -18.05
N GLU A 95 6.40 -26.79 -17.91
CA GLU A 95 5.86 -28.13 -18.16
C GLU A 95 5.84 -28.52 -19.64
N ARG A 96 5.88 -27.50 -20.51
CA ARG A 96 5.95 -27.61 -21.97
C ARG A 96 6.90 -26.54 -22.49
N SER A 97 7.32 -26.67 -23.76
CA SER A 97 8.23 -25.71 -24.38
C SER A 97 7.67 -25.11 -25.67
N ILE A 98 8.15 -23.90 -26.00
CA ILE A 98 7.91 -23.28 -27.31
C ILE A 98 8.68 -23.97 -28.45
N ASN A 99 9.75 -24.69 -28.10
CA ASN A 99 10.61 -25.42 -29.03
C ASN A 99 11.03 -26.76 -28.41
N VAL A 100 10.75 -27.85 -29.11
CA VAL A 100 11.14 -29.21 -28.69
C VAL A 100 12.65 -29.35 -28.46
N LYS A 101 13.47 -28.55 -29.14
CA LYS A 101 14.93 -28.58 -29.02
C LYS A 101 15.44 -27.94 -27.72
N GLU A 102 14.65 -27.08 -27.09
CA GLU A 102 15.04 -26.29 -25.91
C GLU A 102 13.96 -26.40 -24.80
N PRO A 103 14.02 -27.44 -23.94
CA PRO A 103 12.97 -27.71 -22.94
C PRO A 103 12.99 -26.74 -21.75
N THR A 104 13.99 -25.88 -21.64
CA THR A 104 14.10 -24.86 -20.58
C THR A 104 13.28 -23.61 -20.86
N LEU A 105 12.75 -23.47 -22.08
CA LEU A 105 11.99 -22.29 -22.49
C LEU A 105 10.52 -22.40 -22.10
N PRO A 106 9.94 -21.33 -21.52
CA PRO A 106 8.56 -21.37 -21.08
C PRO A 106 7.60 -21.32 -22.28
N TRP A 107 6.51 -22.09 -22.24
CA TRP A 107 5.51 -22.14 -23.32
C TRP A 107 4.39 -21.09 -23.22
N LEU A 108 4.40 -20.28 -22.16
CA LEU A 108 3.36 -19.29 -21.88
C LEU A 108 3.88 -17.87 -22.10
N ALA A 109 3.04 -17.00 -22.63
CA ALA A 109 3.32 -15.57 -22.76
C ALA A 109 2.11 -14.72 -22.43
N LEU A 110 2.34 -13.50 -21.96
CA LEU A 110 1.30 -12.48 -21.77
C LEU A 110 1.27 -11.53 -22.96
N LEU A 111 0.10 -11.41 -23.59
CA LEU A 111 -0.14 -10.44 -24.65
C LEU A 111 -1.16 -9.40 -24.19
N LEU A 112 -0.81 -8.12 -24.37
CA LEU A 112 -1.69 -6.98 -24.10
C LEU A 112 -2.27 -6.45 -25.41
N PHE A 113 -3.60 -6.26 -25.41
CA PHE A 113 -4.36 -5.65 -26.49
C PHE A 113 -5.05 -4.38 -25.99
N ARG A 114 -4.98 -3.32 -26.79
CA ARG A 114 -5.71 -2.07 -26.53
C ARG A 114 -7.17 -2.23 -26.95
N GLU A 115 -8.04 -1.31 -26.54
CA GLU A 115 -9.47 -1.36 -26.82
C GLU A 115 -9.79 -1.43 -28.33
N SER A 116 -9.04 -0.71 -29.16
CA SER A 116 -9.18 -0.71 -30.62
C SER A 116 -8.75 -2.02 -31.30
N GLU A 117 -7.97 -2.85 -30.61
CA GLU A 117 -7.31 -4.06 -31.14
C GLU A 117 -7.81 -5.34 -30.47
N LYS A 118 -8.78 -5.24 -29.55
CA LYS A 118 -9.18 -6.33 -28.65
C LYS A 118 -9.75 -7.52 -29.42
N PRO A 119 -9.12 -8.71 -29.37
CA PRO A 119 -9.72 -9.91 -29.92
C PRO A 119 -10.88 -10.37 -29.04
N THR A 120 -11.94 -10.89 -29.66
CA THR A 120 -13.08 -11.48 -28.92
C THR A 120 -12.75 -12.92 -28.52
N PRO A 121 -12.76 -13.27 -27.22
CA PRO A 121 -12.59 -14.65 -26.77
C PRO A 121 -13.76 -15.51 -27.26
N LYS A 122 -13.47 -16.71 -27.77
CA LYS A 122 -14.48 -17.70 -28.19
C LYS A 122 -14.24 -19.01 -27.46
N THR A 123 -15.29 -19.57 -26.86
CA THR A 123 -15.23 -20.94 -26.33
C THR A 123 -15.53 -21.92 -27.46
N ILE A 124 -14.60 -22.84 -27.73
CA ILE A 124 -14.73 -23.89 -28.74
C ILE A 124 -14.41 -25.25 -28.13
N GLN A 125 -14.80 -26.31 -28.82
CA GLN A 125 -14.42 -27.68 -28.45
C GLN A 125 -13.06 -28.04 -29.05
N LEU A 126 -12.32 -28.94 -28.39
CA LEU A 126 -10.99 -29.38 -28.83
C LEU A 126 -10.97 -29.90 -30.27
N LYS A 127 -12.03 -30.58 -30.70
CA LYS A 127 -12.17 -31.07 -32.09
C LYS A 127 -12.18 -29.95 -33.15
N ASP A 128 -12.60 -28.75 -32.78
CA ASP A 128 -12.80 -27.61 -33.70
C ASP A 128 -11.62 -26.63 -33.67
N ILE A 129 -10.56 -26.90 -32.89
CA ILE A 129 -9.42 -26.00 -32.75
C ILE A 129 -8.69 -25.76 -34.07
N GLN A 130 -8.63 -26.78 -34.94
CA GLN A 130 -8.06 -26.71 -36.29
C GLN A 130 -9.07 -26.28 -37.37
N ALA A 131 -10.31 -25.91 -36.99
CA ALA A 131 -11.32 -25.48 -37.95
C ALA A 131 -10.98 -24.09 -38.55
N SER A 132 -11.02 -24.02 -39.89
CA SER A 132 -10.87 -22.79 -40.68
C SER A 132 -11.98 -21.77 -40.33
N PRO A 133 -11.73 -20.44 -40.27
CA PRO A 133 -10.72 -19.69 -41.03
C PRO A 133 -9.36 -19.43 -40.35
N ALA A 134 -9.22 -19.63 -39.04
CA ALA A 134 -8.00 -19.28 -38.32
C ALA A 134 -6.93 -20.39 -38.38
N LYS A 135 -5.65 -20.01 -38.47
CA LYS A 135 -4.52 -20.95 -38.57
C LYS A 135 -4.07 -21.45 -37.18
N PHE A 136 -3.92 -22.76 -37.03
CA PHE A 136 -3.46 -23.45 -35.82
C PHE A 136 -2.66 -24.72 -36.20
N PRO A 137 -1.54 -25.05 -35.51
CA PRO A 137 -0.62 -26.11 -35.88
C PRO A 137 -1.24 -27.46 -35.62
N GLN A 138 -0.64 -28.46 -36.26
CA GLN A 138 -0.91 -29.83 -35.90
C GLN A 138 -0.33 -30.11 -34.51
N PHE A 139 -1.10 -30.81 -33.69
CA PHE A 139 -0.70 -31.25 -32.37
C PHE A 139 -1.16 -32.70 -32.17
N ILE A 140 -0.50 -33.39 -31.25
CA ILE A 140 -0.86 -34.73 -30.82
C ILE A 140 -1.67 -34.57 -29.53
N SER A 141 -2.86 -35.18 -29.48
CA SER A 141 -3.69 -35.18 -28.28
C SER A 141 -3.04 -36.00 -27.16
N ASP A 142 -3.11 -35.47 -25.94
CA ASP A 142 -2.58 -36.14 -24.77
C ASP A 142 -3.56 -37.22 -24.25
N PRO A 143 -3.07 -38.28 -23.58
CA PRO A 143 -3.94 -39.26 -22.96
C PRO A 143 -4.80 -38.60 -21.87
N GLY A 144 -6.11 -38.55 -22.09
CA GLY A 144 -7.08 -37.92 -21.18
C GLY A 144 -7.78 -36.70 -21.75
N GLU A 145 -7.30 -36.14 -22.86
CA GLU A 145 -8.02 -35.09 -23.60
C GLU A 145 -9.18 -35.72 -24.38
N ILE A 146 -10.40 -35.18 -24.19
CA ILE A 146 -11.59 -35.60 -24.95
C ILE A 146 -11.93 -34.56 -26.03
N PRO A 147 -12.43 -34.98 -27.20
CA PRO A 147 -12.77 -34.04 -28.29
C PRO A 147 -13.77 -32.94 -27.91
N GLU A 148 -14.61 -33.20 -26.91
CA GLU A 148 -15.62 -32.31 -26.37
C GLU A 148 -15.09 -31.31 -25.33
N ASP A 149 -13.81 -31.39 -24.94
CA ASP A 149 -13.22 -30.47 -23.96
C ASP A 149 -13.34 -29.02 -24.43
N GLU A 150 -13.83 -28.17 -23.54
CA GLU A 150 -14.00 -26.75 -23.81
C GLU A 150 -12.70 -25.98 -23.59
N LEU A 151 -12.32 -25.18 -24.58
CA LEU A 151 -11.17 -24.29 -24.50
C LEU A 151 -11.51 -22.90 -25.03
N THR A 152 -10.79 -21.89 -24.52
CA THR A 152 -10.98 -20.50 -24.94
C THR A 152 -9.92 -20.12 -25.95
N VAL A 153 -10.33 -19.60 -27.11
CA VAL A 153 -9.43 -19.13 -28.17
C VAL A 153 -9.61 -17.66 -28.48
N ILE A 154 -8.53 -17.05 -28.96
CA ILE A 154 -8.52 -15.72 -29.56
C ILE A 154 -8.01 -15.83 -31.00
N ASP A 155 -8.68 -15.15 -31.92
CA ASP A 155 -8.28 -15.05 -33.32
C ASP A 155 -7.71 -13.64 -33.56
N VAL A 156 -6.44 -13.55 -33.94
CA VAL A 156 -5.71 -12.27 -34.07
C VAL A 156 -5.14 -12.13 -35.49
N PRO A 157 -5.26 -10.97 -36.16
CA PRO A 157 -4.63 -10.74 -37.46
C PRO A 157 -3.10 -10.84 -37.40
N LYS A 158 -2.48 -11.51 -38.38
CA LYS A 158 -1.02 -11.70 -38.46
C LYS A 158 -0.24 -10.38 -38.41
N LYS A 159 -0.72 -9.34 -39.10
CA LYS A 159 -0.09 -8.01 -39.11
C LYS A 159 0.09 -7.42 -37.72
N LEU A 160 -0.92 -7.56 -36.85
CA LEU A 160 -0.87 -7.09 -35.48
C LEU A 160 -0.01 -8.03 -34.63
N LEU A 161 -0.25 -9.35 -34.75
CA LEU A 161 0.44 -10.35 -33.95
C LEU A 161 1.96 -10.27 -34.11
N ALA A 162 2.46 -10.12 -35.34
CA ALA A 162 3.89 -10.05 -35.62
C ALA A 162 4.60 -8.84 -34.95
N GLN A 163 3.85 -7.78 -34.65
CA GLN A 163 4.39 -6.58 -34.00
C GLN A 163 4.42 -6.71 -32.48
N ILE A 164 3.46 -7.41 -31.88
CA ILE A 164 3.31 -7.54 -30.42
C ILE A 164 4.00 -8.79 -29.85
N LEU A 165 4.15 -9.84 -30.65
CA LEU A 165 4.62 -11.14 -30.16
C LEU A 165 6.11 -11.06 -29.73
N PRO A 166 6.45 -11.61 -28.54
CA PRO A 166 7.84 -11.73 -28.09
C PRO A 166 8.64 -12.70 -28.98
N THR A 167 9.94 -12.44 -29.13
CA THR A 167 10.88 -13.37 -29.78
C THR A 167 11.19 -14.56 -28.86
N GLN A 168 11.83 -15.63 -29.37
CA GLN A 168 12.24 -16.77 -28.53
C GLN A 168 13.11 -16.33 -27.33
N LYS A 169 14.00 -15.35 -27.55
CA LYS A 169 14.86 -14.79 -26.50
C LYS A 169 14.09 -13.95 -25.50
N ASP A 170 13.12 -13.16 -25.96
CA ASP A 170 12.26 -12.39 -25.05
C ASP A 170 11.46 -13.33 -24.13
N VAL A 171 10.88 -14.40 -24.69
CA VAL A 171 10.13 -15.40 -23.91
C VAL A 171 10.99 -16.04 -22.81
N ALA A 172 12.28 -16.27 -23.08
CA ALA A 172 13.22 -16.79 -22.08
C ALA A 172 13.42 -15.83 -20.89
N LEU A 173 13.35 -14.51 -21.10
CA LEU A 173 13.58 -13.50 -20.07
C LEU A 173 12.31 -13.09 -19.32
N LEU A 174 11.14 -13.31 -19.91
CA LEU A 174 9.85 -12.85 -19.37
C LEU A 174 9.22 -13.78 -18.33
N ALA A 175 9.79 -14.96 -18.07
CA ALA A 175 9.31 -15.88 -17.03
C ALA A 175 10.39 -16.13 -15.97
N HIS A 176 10.00 -16.07 -14.71
CA HIS A 176 10.88 -16.31 -13.56
C HIS A 176 10.07 -16.78 -12.36
N ILE A 177 10.74 -17.10 -11.25
CA ILE A 177 10.11 -17.56 -10.01
C ILE A 177 10.47 -16.64 -8.87
N ASN A 178 9.48 -16.32 -8.05
CA ASN A 178 9.60 -15.50 -6.84
C ASN A 178 9.41 -16.39 -5.62
N GLN A 179 10.34 -16.32 -4.68
CA GLN A 179 10.25 -17.03 -3.41
C GLN A 179 10.70 -16.11 -2.27
N LEU A 180 9.86 -15.97 -1.23
CA LEU A 180 10.23 -15.28 0.00
C LEU A 180 11.14 -16.16 0.85
N THR A 181 12.28 -15.62 1.23
CA THR A 181 13.29 -16.25 2.10
C THR A 181 13.57 -15.37 3.32
N ASN A 182 14.10 -15.97 4.37
CA ASN A 182 14.59 -15.23 5.53
C ASN A 182 16.09 -14.94 5.37
N THR A 183 16.57 -13.86 5.97
CA THR A 183 18.01 -13.54 6.03
C THR A 183 18.80 -14.54 6.90
N ASP A 184 18.14 -15.25 7.82
CA ASP A 184 18.77 -16.34 8.58
C ASP A 184 18.75 -17.64 7.75
N PRO A 185 19.92 -18.16 7.29
CA PRO A 185 19.99 -19.36 6.47
C PRO A 185 19.50 -20.64 7.19
N ASN A 186 19.33 -20.61 8.52
CA ASN A 186 18.76 -21.72 9.28
C ASN A 186 17.22 -21.76 9.19
N ILE A 187 16.59 -20.62 8.90
CA ILE A 187 15.15 -20.51 8.65
C ILE A 187 14.98 -20.63 7.14
N GLY A 188 14.59 -21.81 6.67
CA GLY A 188 14.38 -22.08 5.24
C GLY A 188 13.33 -21.16 4.60
N SER A 189 12.98 -21.44 3.34
CA SER A 189 12.02 -20.64 2.59
C SER A 189 10.72 -20.37 3.35
N LEU A 190 10.32 -19.10 3.41
CA LEU A 190 9.11 -18.64 4.11
C LEU A 190 7.84 -18.83 3.27
N SER A 191 8.01 -19.12 1.98
CA SER A 191 6.93 -19.34 1.03
C SER A 191 7.28 -20.42 0.00
N GLU A 192 6.25 -21.02 -0.57
CA GLU A 192 6.36 -21.85 -1.75
C GLU A 192 6.82 -21.02 -2.96
N PRO A 193 7.58 -21.60 -3.90
CA PRO A 193 8.00 -20.91 -5.11
C PRO A 193 6.80 -20.59 -6.00
N LEU A 194 6.66 -19.32 -6.40
CA LEU A 194 5.59 -18.83 -7.27
C LEU A 194 6.15 -18.46 -8.65
N ALA A 195 5.54 -18.92 -9.74
CA ALA A 195 5.97 -18.54 -11.09
C ALA A 195 5.35 -17.21 -11.51
N THR A 196 6.14 -16.29 -12.06
CA THR A 196 5.67 -15.01 -12.58
C THR A 196 6.01 -14.87 -14.06
N ILE A 197 5.01 -14.49 -14.86
CA ILE A 197 5.16 -14.23 -16.29
C ILE A 197 4.90 -12.74 -16.51
N LEU A 198 5.81 -12.07 -17.22
CA LEU A 198 5.76 -10.66 -17.58
C LEU A 198 5.29 -10.49 -19.03
N GLY A 199 4.60 -9.39 -19.32
CA GLY A 199 4.33 -8.92 -20.67
C GLY A 199 5.51 -8.10 -21.23
N ASN A 200 5.51 -7.91 -22.55
CA ASN A 200 6.50 -7.10 -23.27
C ASN A 200 5.94 -5.77 -23.80
N ARG A 201 4.68 -5.44 -23.51
CA ARG A 201 3.96 -4.29 -24.06
C ARG A 201 3.36 -3.44 -22.94
N LEU A 202 3.57 -2.13 -23.03
CA LEU A 202 3.00 -1.14 -22.09
C LEU A 202 1.56 -0.77 -22.46
N PRO A 203 0.65 -0.62 -21.49
CA PRO A 203 -0.69 -0.11 -21.73
C PRO A 203 -0.66 1.38 -22.12
N GLN A 204 -1.68 1.81 -22.85
CA GLN A 204 -1.85 3.21 -23.25
C GLN A 204 -2.68 3.98 -22.21
N ALA A 205 -2.22 5.17 -21.81
CA ALA A 205 -2.96 6.04 -20.90
C ALA A 205 -4.28 6.50 -21.54
N GLY A 206 -5.36 6.47 -20.76
CA GLY A 206 -6.70 6.88 -21.16
C GLY A 206 -7.53 5.81 -21.86
N GLU A 207 -7.01 4.59 -22.04
CA GLU A 207 -7.70 3.48 -22.72
C GLU A 207 -7.82 2.23 -21.82
N VAL A 208 -8.79 1.38 -22.14
CA VAL A 208 -8.92 0.04 -21.53
C VAL A 208 -7.97 -0.93 -22.24
N SER A 209 -7.18 -1.66 -21.46
CA SER A 209 -6.31 -2.72 -21.96
C SER A 209 -6.82 -4.08 -21.53
N THR A 210 -6.78 -5.07 -22.43
CA THR A 210 -7.12 -6.47 -22.15
C THR A 210 -5.88 -7.33 -22.30
N VAL A 211 -5.58 -8.14 -21.28
CA VAL A 211 -4.42 -9.04 -21.26
C VAL A 211 -4.89 -10.48 -21.40
N HIS A 212 -4.16 -11.24 -22.22
CA HIS A 212 -4.38 -12.65 -22.44
C HIS A 212 -3.11 -13.44 -22.12
N LEU A 213 -3.24 -14.45 -21.26
CA LEU A 213 -2.23 -15.50 -21.10
C LEU A 213 -2.43 -16.52 -22.22
N VAL A 214 -1.46 -16.61 -23.13
CA VAL A 214 -1.56 -17.42 -24.35
C VAL A 214 -0.57 -18.58 -24.36
N CYS A 215 -0.98 -19.67 -25.01
CA CYS A 215 -0.18 -20.86 -25.24
C CYS A 215 0.66 -20.74 -26.52
N LEU A 216 1.97 -20.91 -26.41
CA LEU A 216 2.94 -20.87 -27.51
C LEU A 216 3.65 -22.22 -27.76
N GLU A 217 3.07 -23.32 -27.26
CA GLU A 217 3.61 -24.66 -27.42
C GLU A 217 3.97 -24.97 -28.87
N ASN A 218 5.23 -25.37 -29.11
CA ASN A 218 5.78 -25.74 -30.41
C ASN A 218 5.59 -24.70 -31.53
N ARG A 219 5.48 -23.42 -31.18
CA ARG A 219 5.34 -22.32 -32.16
C ARG A 219 6.65 -21.75 -32.67
N TYR A 220 7.80 -22.14 -32.11
CA TYR A 220 9.11 -21.59 -32.47
C TYR A 220 10.10 -22.69 -32.91
N PRO A 221 9.84 -23.45 -33.98
CA PRO A 221 10.68 -24.59 -34.37
C PRO A 221 12.13 -24.21 -34.72
N ASP A 222 12.34 -23.01 -35.27
CA ASP A 222 13.62 -22.50 -35.78
C ASP A 222 13.97 -21.10 -35.25
N GLY A 223 13.61 -20.77 -34.01
CA GLY A 223 13.92 -19.43 -33.45
C GLY A 223 12.88 -18.35 -33.73
N GLN A 224 11.94 -18.61 -34.64
CA GLN A 224 10.93 -17.67 -35.11
C GLN A 224 9.54 -18.27 -35.00
N PHE A 225 8.54 -17.42 -34.77
CA PHE A 225 7.16 -17.86 -34.69
C PHE A 225 6.67 -18.39 -36.04
N ASP A 226 6.09 -19.59 -36.05
CA ASP A 226 5.52 -20.21 -37.22
C ASP A 226 4.09 -19.67 -37.49
N TYR A 227 3.99 -18.87 -38.55
CA TYR A 227 2.74 -18.28 -39.04
C TYR A 227 1.98 -19.21 -40.02
N GLN A 228 2.49 -20.41 -40.35
CA GLN A 228 1.84 -21.37 -41.24
C GLN A 228 1.49 -20.82 -42.63
N GLY A 229 2.35 -19.92 -43.13
CA GLY A 229 2.17 -19.25 -44.42
C GLY A 229 1.06 -18.19 -44.45
N ALA A 230 0.59 -17.71 -43.29
CA ALA A 230 -0.44 -16.67 -43.20
C ALA A 230 -0.03 -15.34 -43.87
N LYS A 231 -0.96 -14.76 -44.63
CA LYS A 231 -0.91 -13.38 -45.13
C LYS A 231 -1.24 -12.39 -44.02
N ASP A 232 -1.00 -11.11 -44.27
CA ASP A 232 -1.08 -10.07 -43.23
C ASP A 232 -2.46 -9.91 -42.58
N ASP A 233 -3.53 -10.12 -43.35
CA ASP A 233 -4.91 -10.06 -42.88
C ASP A 233 -5.48 -11.43 -42.45
N ASP A 234 -4.70 -12.50 -42.57
CA ASP A 234 -5.14 -13.83 -42.12
C ASP A 234 -5.15 -13.88 -40.58
N LEU A 235 -6.11 -14.63 -40.05
CA LEU A 235 -6.28 -14.81 -38.61
C LEU A 235 -5.45 -15.98 -38.09
N ILE A 236 -4.75 -15.75 -36.98
CA ILE A 236 -3.99 -16.75 -36.25
C ILE A 236 -4.71 -17.05 -34.95
N ARG A 237 -4.90 -18.33 -34.68
CA ARG A 237 -5.56 -18.79 -33.47
C ARG A 237 -4.56 -19.05 -32.35
N LEU A 238 -4.82 -18.46 -31.19
CA LEU A 238 -4.10 -18.71 -29.95
C LEU A 238 -5.09 -19.20 -28.88
N VAL A 239 -4.66 -20.16 -28.06
CA VAL A 239 -5.43 -20.57 -26.89
C VAL A 239 -5.14 -19.59 -25.75
N SER A 240 -6.18 -19.08 -25.12
CA SER A 240 -6.08 -18.15 -23.98
C SER A 240 -6.51 -18.88 -22.71
N LEU A 241 -5.56 -19.10 -21.80
CA LEU A 241 -5.83 -19.79 -20.52
C LEU A 241 -6.51 -18.87 -19.50
N LYS A 242 -6.20 -17.57 -19.57
CA LYS A 242 -6.79 -16.53 -18.73
C LYS A 242 -6.84 -15.23 -19.50
N SER A 243 -7.90 -14.46 -19.27
CA SER A 243 -7.99 -13.08 -19.73
C SER A 243 -8.53 -12.16 -18.64
N TRP A 244 -8.09 -10.91 -18.65
CA TRP A 244 -8.63 -9.85 -17.78
C TRP A 244 -8.43 -8.49 -18.43
N SER A 245 -9.17 -7.49 -17.97
CA SER A 245 -9.08 -6.11 -18.47
C SER A 245 -8.93 -5.11 -17.34
N PHE A 246 -8.25 -4.00 -17.59
CA PHE A 246 -8.06 -2.89 -16.66
C PHE A 246 -8.07 -1.56 -17.42
N ALA A 247 -8.34 -0.47 -16.71
CA ALA A 247 -8.35 0.89 -17.27
C ALA A 247 -7.10 1.66 -16.84
N CYS A 248 -6.38 2.24 -17.80
CA CYS A 248 -5.24 3.10 -17.49
C CYS A 248 -5.68 4.56 -17.48
N VAL A 249 -5.50 5.26 -16.35
CA VAL A 249 -5.91 6.66 -16.20
C VAL A 249 -4.91 7.61 -16.88
N ASN A 250 -5.39 8.76 -17.33
CA ASN A 250 -4.53 9.84 -17.81
C ASN A 250 -3.73 10.48 -16.65
N GLN A 251 -2.49 10.90 -16.94
CA GLN A 251 -1.56 11.50 -15.98
C GLN A 251 -2.12 12.67 -15.14
N ARG A 252 -3.16 13.37 -15.61
CA ARG A 252 -3.78 14.48 -14.86
C ARG A 252 -4.51 14.05 -13.59
N HIS A 253 -4.94 12.79 -13.49
CA HIS A 253 -5.61 12.22 -12.31
C HIS A 253 -4.72 11.19 -11.60
N ASN A 254 -3.40 11.27 -11.77
CA ASN A 254 -2.45 10.36 -11.13
C ASN A 254 -2.29 10.69 -9.63
N PHE A 255 -2.14 9.68 -8.78
CA PHE A 255 -1.68 9.81 -7.39
C PHE A 255 -0.50 10.78 -7.25
N THR A 256 0.54 10.62 -8.08
CA THR A 256 1.72 11.50 -8.02
C THR A 256 1.42 12.90 -8.49
N ALA A 257 0.73 13.06 -9.61
CA ALA A 257 0.37 14.38 -10.12
C ALA A 257 -0.62 15.14 -9.22
N LEU A 258 -1.52 14.44 -8.52
CA LEU A 258 -2.46 15.01 -7.55
C LEU A 258 -1.69 15.50 -6.32
N LEU A 259 -0.84 14.64 -5.75
CA LEU A 259 -0.03 14.97 -4.59
C LEU A 259 1.00 16.08 -4.88
N GLU A 260 1.62 16.09 -6.06
CA GLU A 260 2.53 17.18 -6.46
C GLU A 260 1.84 18.55 -6.57
N LYS A 261 0.58 18.56 -7.02
CA LYS A 261 -0.23 19.78 -7.24
C LYS A 261 -0.96 20.28 -5.99
N LEU A 262 -0.81 19.61 -4.85
CA LEU A 262 -1.45 20.06 -3.62
C LEU A 262 -1.02 21.48 -3.28
N ASP A 263 -2.00 22.30 -2.92
CA ASP A 263 -1.78 23.60 -2.31
C ASP A 263 -1.13 23.41 -0.93
N ARG A 264 0.03 24.03 -0.75
CA ARG A 264 0.82 23.98 0.49
C ARG A 264 0.92 25.35 1.16
N GLU A 265 0.19 26.35 0.67
CA GLU A 265 0.21 27.70 1.21
C GLU A 265 -1.15 28.06 1.81
N PRO A 266 -1.25 28.31 3.13
CA PRO A 266 -0.19 28.23 4.14
C PRO A 266 0.21 26.79 4.50
N GLY A 267 1.46 26.56 4.89
CA GLY A 267 1.94 25.23 5.29
C GLY A 267 1.32 24.69 6.58
N THR A 268 0.58 25.53 7.31
CA THR A 268 -0.08 25.22 8.57
C THR A 268 -1.58 25.50 8.52
N VAL A 269 -2.36 24.93 9.45
CA VAL A 269 -3.82 25.17 9.54
C VAL A 269 -4.09 26.61 9.99
N ARG A 270 -4.14 27.54 9.03
CA ARG A 270 -4.49 28.95 9.24
C ARG A 270 -5.13 29.56 8.02
N LEU A 271 -5.82 30.68 8.20
CA LEU A 271 -6.36 31.47 7.09
C LEU A 271 -5.24 32.25 6.39
N PRO A 272 -5.36 32.51 5.07
CA PRO A 272 -4.40 33.33 4.35
C PRO A 272 -4.42 34.77 4.83
N SER A 273 -3.24 35.41 4.85
CA SER A 273 -3.06 36.80 5.26
C SER A 273 -3.90 37.75 4.39
N ARG A 274 -4.50 38.77 5.01
CA ARG A 274 -5.38 39.74 4.32
C ARG A 274 -4.75 41.13 4.19
N ASN A 275 -3.43 41.24 4.32
CA ASN A 275 -2.67 42.50 4.28
C ASN A 275 -3.14 43.51 5.34
N ASN A 276 -3.48 43.02 6.53
CA ASN A 276 -3.84 43.84 7.68
C ASN A 276 -2.99 43.40 8.88
N ASN A 277 -1.96 44.17 9.20
CA ASN A 277 -0.95 43.83 10.21
C ASN A 277 -1.52 43.44 11.58
N GLN A 278 -2.66 44.01 12.01
CA GLN A 278 -3.26 43.67 13.29
C GLN A 278 -4.00 42.34 13.24
N ALA A 279 -4.79 42.09 12.19
CA ALA A 279 -5.52 40.84 12.04
C ALA A 279 -4.59 39.67 11.68
N ASP A 280 -3.57 39.93 10.85
CA ASP A 280 -2.61 38.92 10.38
C ASP A 280 -1.81 38.33 11.54
N ASN A 281 -1.57 39.08 12.62
CA ASN A 281 -0.95 38.54 13.84
C ASN A 281 -1.77 37.41 14.47
N TYR A 282 -3.11 37.57 14.57
CA TYR A 282 -4.00 36.56 15.13
C TYR A 282 -4.26 35.42 14.14
N LEU A 283 -4.39 35.74 12.85
CA LEU A 283 -4.53 34.72 11.80
C LEU A 283 -3.28 33.83 11.71
N ASN A 284 -2.08 34.39 11.88
CA ASN A 284 -0.83 33.64 11.92
C ASN A 284 -0.76 32.66 13.10
N LEU A 285 -1.43 32.99 14.21
CA LEU A 285 -1.58 32.15 15.39
C LEU A 285 -2.75 31.15 15.27
N GLY A 286 -3.48 31.14 14.14
CA GLY A 286 -4.57 30.19 13.89
C GLY A 286 -5.94 30.61 14.43
N TYR A 287 -6.08 31.86 14.89
CA TYR A 287 -7.37 32.38 15.37
C TYR A 287 -8.26 32.81 14.21
N ILE A 288 -9.56 32.56 14.37
CA ILE A 288 -10.59 32.83 13.38
C ILE A 288 -11.69 33.65 14.05
N PRO A 289 -12.16 34.74 13.42
CA PRO A 289 -13.24 35.53 13.98
C PRO A 289 -14.57 34.82 13.73
N LEU A 290 -15.29 34.47 14.79
CA LEU A 290 -16.60 33.85 14.72
C LEU A 290 -17.67 34.76 15.36
N ALA A 291 -18.89 34.68 14.84
CA ALA A 291 -20.03 35.34 15.45
C ALA A 291 -20.35 34.67 16.79
N HIS A 292 -20.37 35.45 17.86
CA HIS A 292 -20.57 34.99 19.23
C HIS A 292 -21.80 35.68 19.83
N ALA A 293 -22.76 34.89 20.30
CA ALA A 293 -23.89 35.37 21.09
C ALA A 293 -23.55 35.27 22.58
N LEU A 294 -23.49 36.41 23.26
CA LEU A 294 -23.29 36.47 24.70
C LEU A 294 -24.54 35.97 25.42
N ARG A 295 -24.37 35.50 26.67
CA ARG A 295 -25.49 35.00 27.49
C ARG A 295 -26.60 36.02 27.73
N GLN A 296 -26.29 37.31 27.66
CA GLN A 296 -27.25 38.40 27.82
C GLN A 296 -28.06 38.68 26.54
N GLY A 297 -27.78 37.98 25.43
CA GLY A 297 -28.46 38.12 24.14
C GLY A 297 -27.75 39.04 23.15
N ASP A 298 -26.71 39.75 23.58
CA ASP A 298 -25.88 40.60 22.72
C ASP A 298 -25.08 39.78 21.70
N LYS A 299 -24.89 40.34 20.51
CA LYS A 299 -24.11 39.73 19.43
C LYS A 299 -22.78 40.46 19.31
N THR A 300 -21.69 39.70 19.41
CA THR A 300 -20.32 40.19 19.25
C THR A 300 -19.54 39.25 18.32
N ILE A 301 -18.29 39.60 18.04
CA ILE A 301 -17.33 38.74 17.36
C ILE A 301 -16.32 38.29 18.42
N SER A 302 -15.91 37.04 18.36
CA SER A 302 -14.89 36.50 19.27
C SER A 302 -13.93 35.62 18.50
N TRP A 303 -12.69 35.59 18.97
CA TRP A 303 -11.64 34.75 18.43
C TRP A 303 -11.85 33.31 18.86
N TYR A 304 -11.69 32.40 17.90
CA TYR A 304 -11.67 30.97 18.11
C TYR A 304 -10.50 30.34 17.37
N HIS A 305 -9.71 29.53 18.06
CA HIS A 305 -8.73 28.64 17.45
C HIS A 305 -9.11 27.18 17.74
N SER A 306 -8.79 26.29 16.80
CA SER A 306 -9.03 24.86 16.94
C SER A 306 -7.90 24.21 17.76
N PRO A 307 -8.03 22.94 18.17
CA PRO A 307 -6.90 22.20 18.75
C PRO A 307 -5.74 22.00 17.77
N LEU A 308 -5.92 22.31 16.47
CA LEU A 308 -4.92 22.19 15.42
C LEU A 308 -4.20 23.53 15.26
N SER A 309 -3.25 23.79 16.15
CA SER A 309 -2.50 25.05 16.19
C SER A 309 -1.40 25.09 15.12
N PRO A 310 -1.08 26.28 14.55
CA PRO A 310 0.05 26.46 13.66
C PRO A 310 1.42 26.52 14.37
N GLY A 311 1.46 26.37 15.71
CA GLY A 311 2.70 26.33 16.46
C GLY A 311 2.54 25.78 17.89
N LYS A 312 3.65 25.67 18.62
CA LYS A 312 3.66 25.17 20.00
C LYS A 312 3.05 26.20 20.96
N ASN A 313 2.02 25.79 21.69
CA ASN A 313 1.46 26.56 22.80
C ASN A 313 2.22 26.19 24.11
N PRO A 314 2.83 27.14 24.83
CA PRO A 314 3.53 26.86 26.08
C PRO A 314 2.60 26.80 27.31
N ASP A 315 1.32 27.16 27.16
CA ASP A 315 0.39 27.23 28.29
C ASP A 315 0.06 25.84 28.86
N GLN A 316 -0.06 25.75 30.17
CA GLN A 316 -0.48 24.54 30.89
C GLN A 316 -1.58 24.87 31.90
N LEU A 317 -2.55 23.97 32.04
CA LEU A 317 -3.64 24.15 32.98
C LEU A 317 -3.16 23.90 34.42
N SER A 318 -3.13 24.94 35.24
CA SER A 318 -2.64 24.84 36.63
C SER A 318 -3.59 24.10 37.58
N GLY A 319 -4.83 23.80 37.16
CA GLY A 319 -5.79 23.01 37.93
C GLY A 319 -7.21 22.99 37.35
N PRO A 320 -8.13 22.20 37.95
CA PRO A 320 -9.50 22.09 37.48
C PRO A 320 -10.24 23.42 37.45
N VAL A 321 -11.09 23.60 36.43
CA VAL A 321 -11.86 24.84 36.24
C VAL A 321 -13.30 24.66 36.72
N VAL A 322 -13.83 25.68 37.39
CA VAL A 322 -15.21 25.69 37.94
C VAL A 322 -16.26 25.76 36.83
N MET A 323 -16.04 26.63 35.84
CA MET A 323 -16.99 26.89 34.76
C MET A 323 -16.25 27.35 33.51
N ALA A 324 -16.81 27.08 32.33
CA ALA A 324 -16.19 27.48 31.07
C ALA A 324 -15.92 28.99 30.94
N ASP A 325 -16.77 29.84 31.54
CA ASP A 325 -16.60 31.30 31.45
C ASP A 325 -15.29 31.78 32.10
N ALA A 326 -14.73 31.00 33.03
CA ALA A 326 -13.43 31.29 33.63
C ALA A 326 -12.26 31.10 32.64
N LEU A 327 -12.50 30.43 31.51
CA LEU A 327 -11.52 30.21 30.44
C LEU A 327 -11.67 31.20 29.28
N VAL A 328 -12.64 32.12 29.34
CA VAL A 328 -12.75 33.20 28.34
C VAL A 328 -11.64 34.21 28.61
N ARG A 329 -10.78 34.42 27.62
CA ARG A 329 -9.67 35.38 27.69
C ARG A 329 -10.10 36.67 27.01
N TYR A 330 -9.82 37.82 27.62
CA TYR A 330 -10.06 39.12 26.99
C TYR A 330 -8.74 39.68 26.49
N ASP A 331 -8.64 39.93 25.20
CA ASP A 331 -7.46 40.56 24.63
C ASP A 331 -7.64 42.09 24.60
N SER A 332 -6.83 42.79 25.41
CA SER A 332 -6.89 44.25 25.50
C SER A 332 -6.44 44.97 24.23
N ASN A 333 -5.72 44.30 23.33
CA ASN A 333 -5.22 44.90 22.09
C ASN A 333 -6.28 44.92 20.98
N SER A 334 -7.01 43.81 20.80
CA SER A 334 -8.10 43.72 19.80
C SER A 334 -9.48 44.09 20.35
N GLY A 335 -9.65 44.10 21.68
CA GLY A 335 -10.95 44.32 22.32
C GLY A 335 -11.93 43.17 22.14
N LEU A 336 -11.46 42.00 21.69
CA LEU A 336 -12.25 40.81 21.42
C LEU A 336 -12.00 39.74 22.49
N PHE A 337 -12.99 38.89 22.71
CA PHE A 337 -12.86 37.71 23.57
C PHE A 337 -12.26 36.55 22.77
N ASP A 338 -11.36 35.79 23.39
CA ASP A 338 -10.97 34.46 22.97
C ASP A 338 -11.79 33.43 23.75
N VAL A 339 -12.59 32.67 23.01
CA VAL A 339 -13.53 31.68 23.55
C VAL A 339 -13.07 30.24 23.33
N SER A 340 -11.86 30.03 22.80
CA SER A 340 -11.37 28.72 22.33
C SER A 340 -11.36 27.67 23.44
N TYR A 341 -10.78 28.02 24.59
CA TYR A 341 -10.68 27.12 25.74
C TYR A 341 -12.01 26.93 26.47
N ALA A 342 -12.82 27.98 26.53
CA ALA A 342 -14.18 27.90 27.07
C ALA A 342 -15.05 26.95 26.23
N ALA A 343 -14.92 27.01 24.90
CA ALA A 343 -15.59 26.12 23.96
C ALA A 343 -15.10 24.68 24.10
N ALA A 344 -13.78 24.46 24.24
CA ALA A 344 -13.20 23.14 24.49
C ALA A 344 -13.79 22.50 25.76
N TRP A 345 -13.83 23.26 26.86
CA TRP A 345 -14.36 22.78 28.13
C TRP A 345 -15.84 22.41 28.04
N GLN A 346 -16.66 23.27 27.41
CA GLN A 346 -18.09 22.95 27.22
C GLN A 346 -18.27 21.73 26.32
N LEU A 347 -17.48 21.61 25.24
CA LEU A 347 -17.55 20.47 24.34
C LEU A 347 -17.23 19.16 25.08
N GLY A 348 -16.18 19.12 25.90
CA GLY A 348 -15.82 17.93 26.66
C GLY A 348 -16.94 17.47 27.59
N ARG A 349 -17.60 18.43 28.26
CA ARG A 349 -18.77 18.15 29.09
C ARG A 349 -19.93 17.59 28.27
N MET A 350 -20.23 18.20 27.14
CA MET A 350 -21.34 17.79 26.27
C MET A 350 -21.10 16.41 25.64
N LEU A 351 -19.90 16.13 25.14
CA LEU A 351 -19.51 14.83 24.58
C LEU A 351 -19.65 13.72 25.63
N THR A 352 -19.20 13.99 26.86
CA THR A 352 -19.27 12.99 27.93
C THR A 352 -20.71 12.79 28.40
N LEU A 353 -21.53 13.85 28.47
CA LEU A 353 -22.98 13.72 28.75
C LEU A 353 -23.75 12.98 27.66
N HIS A 354 -23.32 13.10 26.41
CA HIS A 354 -23.91 12.35 25.30
C HIS A 354 -23.67 10.84 25.46
N ASN A 355 -22.50 10.45 25.97
CA ASN A 355 -22.19 9.07 26.32
C ASN A 355 -22.72 8.70 27.71
N LYS A 356 -24.00 8.29 27.77
CA LYS A 356 -24.70 7.95 29.03
C LYS A 356 -23.95 6.93 29.89
N THR A 357 -23.32 5.92 29.28
CA THR A 357 -22.60 4.87 30.01
C THR A 357 -21.41 5.46 30.76
N VAL A 358 -20.55 6.20 30.06
CA VAL A 358 -19.37 6.84 30.66
C VAL A 358 -19.79 7.89 31.69
N ALA A 359 -20.83 8.68 31.43
CA ALA A 359 -21.31 9.69 32.37
C ALA A 359 -21.78 9.09 33.70
N VAL A 360 -22.53 7.99 33.67
CA VAL A 360 -23.02 7.31 34.88
C VAL A 360 -21.88 6.65 35.65
N GLU A 361 -20.97 5.98 34.94
CA GLU A 361 -19.79 5.37 35.56
C GLU A 361 -18.87 6.41 36.20
N LEU A 362 -18.60 7.51 35.51
CA LEU A 362 -17.79 8.61 36.01
C LEU A 362 -18.43 9.21 37.27
N PHE A 363 -19.74 9.43 37.26
CA PHE A 363 -20.48 9.93 38.41
C PHE A 363 -20.38 8.97 39.61
N ASN A 364 -20.59 7.67 39.40
CA ASN A 364 -20.52 6.66 40.45
C ASN A 364 -19.10 6.52 41.01
N TRP A 365 -18.09 6.54 40.15
CA TRP A 365 -16.69 6.46 40.54
C TRP A 365 -16.27 7.66 41.39
N LYS A 366 -16.63 8.88 40.96
CA LYS A 366 -16.37 10.11 41.75
C LYS A 366 -17.03 10.05 43.13
N ARG A 367 -18.29 9.61 43.18
CA ARG A 367 -19.04 9.49 44.44
C ARG A 367 -18.40 8.46 45.39
N SER A 368 -17.99 7.31 44.88
CA SER A 368 -17.29 6.29 45.67
C SER A 368 -15.98 6.85 46.22
N ASN A 369 -15.22 7.58 45.40
CA ASN A 369 -13.95 8.15 45.84
C ASN A 369 -14.13 9.27 46.87
N ALA A 370 -15.14 10.13 46.71
CA ALA A 370 -15.49 11.15 47.70
C ALA A 370 -15.91 10.53 49.05
N GLN A 371 -16.69 9.44 49.03
CA GLN A 371 -17.06 8.69 50.23
C GLN A 371 -15.84 8.08 50.92
N ASN A 372 -14.92 7.46 50.16
CA ASN A 372 -13.69 6.91 50.70
C ASN A 372 -12.80 7.99 51.32
N LEU A 373 -12.63 9.13 50.65
CA LEU A 373 -11.88 10.27 51.19
C LEU A 373 -12.51 10.81 52.47
N HIS A 374 -13.85 10.90 52.53
CA HIS A 374 -14.55 11.34 53.73
C HIS A 374 -14.39 10.35 54.90
N GLN A 375 -14.46 9.04 54.64
CA GLN A 375 -14.20 8.01 55.66
C GLN A 375 -12.76 8.07 56.18
N ILE A 376 -11.77 8.26 55.31
CA ILE A 376 -10.37 8.43 55.69
C ILE A 376 -10.21 9.69 56.53
N GLN A 377 -10.80 10.82 56.13
CA GLN A 377 -10.72 12.08 56.86
C GLN A 377 -11.36 11.98 58.26
N GLN A 378 -12.50 11.28 58.37
CA GLN A 378 -13.13 11.01 59.66
C GLN A 378 -12.24 10.12 60.54
N GLN A 379 -11.59 9.09 60.00
CA GLN A 379 -10.67 8.25 60.76
C GLN A 379 -9.43 9.02 61.27
N VAL A 380 -8.91 9.95 60.48
CA VAL A 380 -7.74 10.77 60.85
C VAL A 380 -8.06 11.76 61.98
N LEU A 381 -9.29 12.26 62.10
CA LEU A 381 -9.71 13.20 63.14
C LEU A 381 -9.73 12.60 64.57
N TYR A 382 -9.73 11.27 64.73
CA TYR A 382 -9.91 10.60 66.02
C TYR A 382 -8.70 9.79 66.54
N LEU A 383 -7.52 9.87 65.90
CA LEU A 383 -6.35 9.08 66.30
C LEU A 383 -5.11 9.96 66.62
N PRO A 384 -4.57 9.92 67.86
CA PRO A 384 -3.38 10.70 68.24
C PRO A 384 -2.04 10.01 67.96
N PHE A 385 -1.99 8.93 67.17
CA PHE A 385 -0.75 8.23 66.82
C PHE A 385 -0.68 7.93 65.33
N GLN A 386 0.37 8.45 64.68
CA GLN A 386 0.74 8.13 63.30
C GLN A 386 1.09 6.64 63.19
N GLY A 387 0.33 5.91 62.38
CA GLY A 387 0.89 4.95 61.45
C GLY A 387 0.77 5.59 60.07
N GLU A 388 1.83 5.57 59.27
CA GLU A 388 1.76 5.95 57.85
C GLU A 388 0.48 5.35 57.27
N ALA A 389 -0.46 6.20 56.86
CA ALA A 389 -1.64 5.74 56.15
C ALA A 389 -1.12 5.04 54.91
N SER A 390 -1.06 3.72 54.97
CA SER A 390 -0.73 2.84 53.86
C SER A 390 -1.47 3.40 52.66
N ASN A 391 -0.70 3.83 51.64
CA ASN A 391 -1.18 4.36 50.37
C ASN A 391 -2.43 3.60 49.94
N GLY A 392 -3.59 4.14 50.32
CA GLY A 392 -4.85 3.44 50.23
C GLY A 392 -5.10 3.17 48.77
N THR A 393 -5.23 1.89 48.42
CA THR A 393 -5.68 1.35 47.13
C THR A 393 -6.09 2.46 46.17
N THR A 394 -5.17 2.79 45.26
CA THR A 394 -5.46 3.68 44.14
C THR A 394 -6.69 3.13 43.43
N ASN A 395 -7.85 3.73 43.66
CA ASN A 395 -9.06 3.46 42.89
C ASN A 395 -8.82 4.00 41.48
N MET A 396 -8.03 3.27 40.70
CA MET A 396 -7.77 3.57 39.30
C MET A 396 -9.12 3.73 38.59
N PRO A 397 -9.24 4.69 37.67
CA PRO A 397 -10.47 4.87 36.94
C PRO A 397 -10.82 3.55 36.20
N PRO A 398 -12.10 3.15 36.18
CA PRO A 398 -12.58 2.08 35.31
C PRO A 398 -12.03 2.17 33.89
N GLU A 399 -11.75 1.03 33.26
CA GLU A 399 -11.11 0.95 31.94
C GLU A 399 -11.89 1.73 30.86
N ALA A 400 -13.22 1.77 30.95
CA ALA A 400 -14.08 2.55 30.06
C ALA A 400 -13.81 4.07 30.16
N ILE A 401 -13.61 4.59 31.37
CA ILE A 401 -13.25 5.99 31.61
C ILE A 401 -11.85 6.25 31.07
N ALA A 402 -10.88 5.40 31.39
CA ALA A 402 -9.51 5.54 30.91
C ALA A 402 -9.42 5.53 29.36
N THR A 403 -10.21 4.68 28.70
CA THR A 403 -10.30 4.60 27.24
C THR A 403 -10.94 5.85 26.65
N TRP A 404 -12.03 6.35 27.24
CA TRP A 404 -12.68 7.58 26.82
C TRP A 404 -11.75 8.80 26.86
N PHE A 405 -10.99 8.97 27.95
CA PHE A 405 -10.03 10.08 28.07
C PHE A 405 -8.85 9.95 27.10
N ARG A 406 -8.39 8.73 26.81
CA ARG A 406 -7.38 8.47 25.77
C ARG A 406 -7.90 8.77 24.37
N ASP A 407 -9.17 8.44 24.10
CA ASP A 407 -9.82 8.77 22.83
C ASP A 407 -9.95 10.29 22.64
N LEU A 408 -10.32 11.03 23.70
CA LEU A 408 -10.36 12.50 23.68
C LEU A 408 -8.99 13.14 23.46
N GLU A 409 -7.92 12.57 24.04
CA GLU A 409 -6.53 12.99 23.80
C GLU A 409 -6.13 12.86 22.33
N LEU A 410 -6.56 11.78 21.68
CA LEU A 410 -6.38 11.56 20.25
C LEU A 410 -7.38 12.32 19.37
N LEU A 411 -8.12 13.27 19.95
CA LEU A 411 -9.15 14.10 19.29
C LEU A 411 -10.31 13.28 18.68
N ARG A 412 -10.57 12.07 19.18
CA ARG A 412 -11.68 11.24 18.69
C ARG A 412 -13.00 11.79 19.21
N HIS A 413 -14.07 11.56 18.45
CA HIS A 413 -15.43 12.05 18.74
C HIS A 413 -15.61 13.58 18.70
N ILE A 414 -14.57 14.34 18.38
CA ILE A 414 -14.69 15.79 18.22
C ILE A 414 -15.42 16.10 16.90
N PRO A 415 -16.49 16.90 16.92
CA PRO A 415 -17.19 17.28 15.70
C PRO A 415 -16.27 18.08 14.75
N PHE A 416 -16.41 17.83 13.46
CA PHE A 416 -15.55 18.42 12.42
C PHE A 416 -15.48 19.96 12.50
N ASN A 417 -16.61 20.62 12.80
CA ASN A 417 -16.69 22.09 12.91
C ASN A 417 -15.84 22.69 14.05
N TYR A 418 -15.45 21.91 15.05
CA TYR A 418 -14.53 22.35 16.10
C TYR A 418 -13.06 22.14 15.70
N LEU A 419 -12.78 21.23 14.76
CA LEU A 419 -11.44 21.02 14.20
C LEU A 419 -11.14 22.02 13.08
N LEU A 420 -12.11 22.21 12.18
CA LEU A 420 -12.05 23.08 11.02
C LEU A 420 -13.32 23.94 10.95
N PRO A 421 -13.35 25.09 11.65
CA PRO A 421 -14.53 25.96 11.69
C PRO A 421 -14.78 26.75 10.40
N ASP A 422 -13.77 26.90 9.53
CA ASP A 422 -13.87 27.57 8.23
C ASP A 422 -13.32 26.64 7.14
N GLU A 423 -14.06 26.49 6.05
CA GLU A 423 -13.69 25.69 4.87
C GLU A 423 -12.38 26.20 4.24
N LYS A 424 -12.09 27.50 4.38
CA LYS A 424 -10.88 28.13 3.84
C LYS A 424 -9.59 27.67 4.53
N LEU A 425 -9.67 27.01 5.69
CA LEU A 425 -8.51 26.44 6.37
C LEU A 425 -7.96 25.22 5.62
N LEU A 426 -8.84 24.48 4.95
CA LEU A 426 -8.50 23.25 4.24
C LEU A 426 -9.27 23.20 2.91
N PRO A 427 -8.85 23.98 1.89
CA PRO A 427 -9.45 23.93 0.56
C PRO A 427 -9.22 22.55 -0.11
N PRO A 428 -9.97 22.22 -1.18
CA PRO A 428 -9.74 20.99 -1.93
C PRO A 428 -8.34 20.96 -2.53
N GLU A 429 -7.72 19.78 -2.57
CA GLU A 429 -6.32 19.56 -2.97
C GLU A 429 -5.31 20.35 -2.13
N SER A 430 -5.37 20.23 -0.79
CA SER A 430 -4.43 20.90 0.12
C SER A 430 -3.85 19.99 1.20
N LEU A 431 -2.62 20.32 1.62
CA LEU A 431 -1.92 19.69 2.73
C LEU A 431 -1.56 20.75 3.78
N ARG A 432 -1.93 20.51 5.04
CA ARG A 432 -1.69 21.43 6.16
C ARG A 432 -1.10 20.68 7.35
N PHE A 433 0.02 21.17 7.88
CA PHE A 433 0.61 20.67 9.12
C PHE A 433 0.03 21.38 10.34
N PHE A 434 0.02 20.72 11.49
CA PHE A 434 -0.40 21.35 12.75
C PHE A 434 0.28 20.71 13.97
N TRP A 435 0.26 21.47 15.07
CA TRP A 435 0.58 21.02 16.41
C TRP A 435 -0.71 20.85 17.19
N VAL A 436 -0.82 19.79 17.98
CA VAL A 436 -1.95 19.63 18.89
C VAL A 436 -1.74 20.57 20.08
N ASP A 437 -2.70 21.45 20.32
CA ASP A 437 -2.69 22.32 21.48
C ASP A 437 -3.01 21.52 22.75
N SER A 438 -1.98 21.27 23.56
CA SER A 438 -2.10 20.55 24.83
C SER A 438 -3.03 21.26 25.81
N TYR A 439 -3.04 22.59 25.83
CA TYR A 439 -3.88 23.35 26.74
C TYR A 439 -5.36 23.28 26.32
N TRP A 440 -5.63 23.26 25.02
CA TRP A 440 -6.99 23.02 24.50
C TRP A 440 -7.49 21.62 24.88
N VAL A 441 -6.65 20.59 24.70
CA VAL A 441 -6.96 19.19 25.07
C VAL A 441 -7.17 19.07 26.58
N ASP A 442 -6.37 19.76 27.38
CA ASP A 442 -6.53 19.81 28.84
C ASP A 442 -7.86 20.43 29.25
N CYS A 443 -8.26 21.52 28.61
CA CYS A 443 -9.56 22.14 28.86
C CYS A 443 -10.72 21.20 28.45
N LEU A 444 -10.58 20.47 27.33
CA LEU A 444 -11.55 19.46 26.89
C LEU A 444 -11.68 18.33 27.92
N GLN A 445 -10.57 17.78 28.38
CA GLN A 445 -10.55 16.71 29.37
C GLN A 445 -11.10 17.20 30.71
N ASP A 446 -10.73 18.40 31.17
CA ASP A 446 -11.29 18.96 32.40
C ASP A 446 -12.81 19.17 32.29
N GLY A 447 -13.29 19.61 31.12
CA GLY A 447 -14.70 19.71 30.80
C GLY A 447 -15.42 18.36 30.85
N ALA A 448 -14.83 17.32 30.26
CA ALA A 448 -15.34 15.94 30.34
C ALA A 448 -15.40 15.45 31.79
N PHE A 449 -14.37 15.75 32.57
CA PHE A 449 -14.29 15.42 33.98
C PHE A 449 -15.22 16.28 34.84
N SER A 450 -15.76 17.40 34.35
CA SER A 450 -16.61 18.29 35.15
C SER A 450 -17.97 17.70 35.55
N ILE A 451 -18.37 16.57 34.96
CA ILE A 451 -19.62 15.90 35.30
C ILE A 451 -19.59 15.49 36.78
N GLY A 452 -20.63 15.91 37.51
CA GLY A 452 -20.76 15.68 38.95
C GLY A 452 -20.14 16.77 39.84
N ARG A 453 -19.54 17.83 39.29
CA ARG A 453 -19.13 19.01 40.08
C ARG A 453 -20.36 19.85 40.45
N VAL A 454 -20.71 19.90 41.72
CA VAL A 454 -21.84 20.72 42.22
C VAL A 454 -21.35 21.75 43.24
N THR A 455 -20.35 21.42 44.04
CA THR A 455 -19.85 22.24 45.14
C THR A 455 -18.37 22.60 44.95
N ALA A 456 -17.92 23.63 45.70
CA ALA A 456 -16.50 23.99 45.75
C ALA A 456 -15.63 22.90 46.43
N GLU A 457 -16.24 22.01 47.21
CA GLU A 457 -15.55 20.85 47.80
C GLU A 457 -15.27 19.79 46.73
N ASP A 458 -16.22 19.53 45.83
CA ASP A 458 -16.02 18.61 44.70
C ASP A 458 -14.86 19.03 43.81
N LEU A 459 -14.66 20.35 43.61
CA LEU A 459 -13.52 20.89 42.87
C LEU A 459 -12.19 20.58 43.57
N LYS A 460 -12.12 20.75 44.90
CA LYS A 460 -10.90 20.45 45.68
C LYS A 460 -10.60 18.95 45.66
N THR A 461 -11.63 18.12 45.76
CA THR A 461 -11.53 16.67 45.63
C THR A 461 -11.05 16.28 44.24
N ASP A 462 -11.59 16.88 43.19
CA ASP A 462 -11.14 16.67 41.81
C ASP A 462 -9.67 17.09 41.61
N THR A 463 -9.21 18.18 42.21
CA THR A 463 -7.78 18.58 42.15
C THR A 463 -6.89 17.52 42.79
N GLN A 464 -7.30 16.97 43.94
CA GLN A 464 -6.55 15.90 44.61
C GLN A 464 -6.59 14.58 43.84
N ILE A 465 -7.71 14.30 43.16
CA ILE A 465 -7.88 13.12 42.31
C ILE A 465 -7.07 13.24 41.04
N GLN A 466 -7.18 14.34 40.30
CA GLN A 466 -6.38 14.58 39.09
C GLN A 466 -4.89 14.54 39.44
N PHE A 467 -4.45 15.20 40.51
CA PHE A 467 -3.04 15.18 40.93
C PHE A 467 -2.52 13.78 41.28
N LYS A 468 -3.38 12.88 41.80
CA LYS A 468 -3.02 11.49 42.14
C LYS A 468 -3.26 10.48 41.01
N ALA A 469 -4.21 10.76 40.12
CA ALA A 469 -4.60 9.95 38.97
C ALA A 469 -3.93 10.39 37.68
N SER A 470 -3.10 11.45 37.73
CA SER A 470 -2.15 11.81 36.69
C SER A 470 -1.30 10.59 36.37
N VAL A 471 -1.71 9.85 35.34
CA VAL A 471 -0.77 9.15 34.49
C VAL A 471 0.27 10.21 34.13
N PRO A 472 1.57 9.99 34.42
CA PRO A 472 2.59 10.97 34.10
C PRO A 472 2.40 11.36 32.66
N ARG A 473 2.06 12.62 32.39
CA ARG A 473 2.13 13.18 31.06
C ARG A 473 3.61 13.42 30.84
N PRO A 474 4.34 12.58 30.08
CA PRO A 474 5.49 13.15 29.41
C PRO A 474 4.91 14.27 28.52
N ASP A 475 5.60 15.41 28.51
CA ASP A 475 5.31 16.58 27.68
C ASP A 475 5.55 16.20 26.19
N GLU A 476 4.84 15.18 25.72
CA GLU A 476 5.02 14.55 24.43
C GLU A 476 4.35 15.43 23.39
N LEU A 477 5.18 16.12 22.63
CA LEU A 477 4.75 16.92 21.51
C LEU A 477 3.99 16.02 20.51
N ILE A 478 2.70 16.29 20.30
CA ILE A 478 1.89 15.64 19.26
C ILE A 478 1.78 16.60 18.08
N THR A 479 2.18 16.13 16.91
CA THR A 479 2.02 16.86 15.65
C THR A 479 1.28 16.00 14.62
N GLY A 480 0.74 16.64 13.61
CA GLY A 480 -0.03 15.94 12.59
C GLY A 480 -0.16 16.72 11.30
N PHE A 481 -0.87 16.10 10.36
CA PHE A 481 -1.27 16.76 9.13
C PHE A 481 -2.72 16.45 8.79
N LEU A 482 -3.30 17.38 8.04
CA LEU A 482 -4.57 17.24 7.34
C LEU A 482 -4.27 17.23 5.84
N LEU A 483 -4.76 16.20 5.16
CA LEU A 483 -4.72 16.09 3.71
C LEU A 483 -6.15 16.12 3.20
N HIS A 484 -6.48 17.10 2.37
CA HIS A 484 -7.72 17.11 1.61
C HIS A 484 -7.40 16.90 0.12
N SER A 485 -7.64 15.71 -0.41
CA SER A 485 -7.37 15.38 -1.81
C SER A 485 -8.23 14.22 -2.29
N GLU A 486 -8.57 14.22 -3.58
CA GLU A 486 -9.16 13.07 -4.28
C GLU A 486 -8.29 11.81 -4.17
N ALA A 487 -6.98 11.98 -3.90
CA ALA A 487 -6.08 10.86 -3.66
C ALA A 487 -6.48 9.99 -2.45
N VAL A 488 -7.16 10.57 -1.46
CA VAL A 488 -7.63 9.81 -0.29
C VAL A 488 -8.80 8.89 -0.67
N SER A 489 -9.74 9.38 -1.49
CA SER A 489 -10.87 8.58 -2.00
C SER A 489 -10.44 7.56 -3.05
N GLY A 490 -9.48 7.92 -3.91
CA GLY A 490 -9.02 7.08 -5.01
C GLY A 490 -8.17 5.89 -4.56
N TRP A 491 -7.43 6.03 -3.46
CA TRP A 491 -6.49 5.01 -2.98
C TRP A 491 -6.65 4.71 -1.48
N PRO A 492 -7.61 3.84 -1.09
CA PRO A 492 -7.82 3.47 0.32
C PRO A 492 -6.63 2.71 0.95
N GLY A 493 -5.74 2.15 0.12
CA GLY A 493 -4.49 1.49 0.54
C GLY A 493 -3.29 2.43 0.77
N LEU A 494 -3.53 3.74 0.87
CA LEU A 494 -2.51 4.76 1.12
C LEU A 494 -1.80 4.51 2.46
N GLU A 495 -0.50 4.28 2.43
CA GLU A 495 0.39 4.22 3.59
C GLU A 495 1.04 5.58 3.83
N VAL A 496 1.26 5.89 5.11
CA VAL A 496 1.80 7.18 5.56
C VAL A 496 2.94 6.87 6.53
N GLU A 497 4.10 7.45 6.27
CA GLU A 497 5.27 7.37 7.15
C GLU A 497 5.70 8.79 7.55
N GLY A 498 5.91 9.05 8.84
CA GLY A 498 6.35 10.35 9.35
C GLY A 498 7.77 10.28 9.93
N TYR A 499 8.57 11.31 9.71
CA TYR A 499 9.95 11.42 10.19
C TYR A 499 10.20 12.76 10.91
N SER A 500 11.08 12.74 11.90
CA SER A 500 11.47 13.92 12.71
C SER A 500 12.56 14.80 12.10
N ASP A 501 13.15 14.37 10.98
CA ASP A 501 14.27 15.06 10.33
C ASP A 501 13.81 15.78 9.06
N LEU A 502 14.43 16.92 8.76
CA LEU A 502 14.24 17.61 7.47
C LEU A 502 15.13 16.89 6.45
N ARG A 503 14.52 16.15 5.52
CA ARG A 503 15.25 15.38 4.53
C ARG A 503 14.82 15.76 3.13
N ASP A 504 15.77 16.20 2.31
CA ASP A 504 15.55 16.39 0.89
C ASP A 504 15.24 15.06 0.18
N ASN A 505 14.53 15.18 -0.95
CA ASN A 505 13.79 14.17 -1.71
C ASN A 505 14.55 12.88 -2.13
N LEU A 506 15.83 12.70 -1.79
CA LEU A 506 16.70 11.64 -2.33
C LEU A 506 17.44 10.80 -1.27
N SER A 507 17.22 11.02 0.04
CA SER A 507 17.85 10.19 1.08
C SER A 507 16.96 9.01 1.50
N VAL A 508 17.52 7.79 1.44
CA VAL A 508 16.91 6.55 1.95
C VAL A 508 16.61 6.72 3.45
N ALA A 509 15.39 6.41 3.84
CA ALA A 509 14.93 6.66 5.20
C ALA A 509 15.59 5.71 6.21
N ASP A 510 16.40 6.25 7.13
CA ASP A 510 16.76 5.51 8.35
C ASP A 510 15.51 5.09 9.14
N SER A 511 15.30 3.78 9.27
CA SER A 511 14.26 3.17 10.11
C SER A 511 14.33 3.59 11.59
N SER A 512 15.45 4.18 12.04
CA SER A 512 15.68 4.62 13.42
C SER A 512 15.00 5.95 13.78
N LYS A 513 14.60 6.77 12.80
CA LYS A 513 13.94 8.08 13.03
C LYS A 513 12.45 8.12 12.64
N LYS A 514 11.85 6.95 12.41
CA LYS A 514 10.42 6.83 12.08
C LYS A 514 9.57 7.17 13.31
N LEU A 515 8.60 8.08 13.14
CA LEU A 515 7.66 8.47 14.18
C LEU A 515 6.53 7.45 14.31
N THR A 516 6.07 7.25 15.54
CA THR A 516 4.92 6.38 15.82
C THR A 516 3.63 7.11 15.48
N ILE A 517 2.81 6.51 14.63
CA ILE A 517 1.45 6.98 14.33
C ILE A 517 0.55 6.69 15.53
N LEU A 518 -0.06 7.74 16.10
CA LEU A 518 -1.01 7.64 17.20
C LEU A 518 -2.45 7.48 16.70
N ARG A 519 -2.79 8.17 15.61
CA ARG A 519 -4.11 8.10 14.97
C ARG A 519 -3.95 8.32 13.47
N LYS A 520 -4.59 7.48 12.67
CA LYS A 520 -4.78 7.68 11.24
C LYS A 520 -6.24 7.38 10.94
N GLU A 521 -6.97 8.37 10.47
CA GLU A 521 -8.41 8.25 10.25
C GLU A 521 -8.84 9.11 9.06
N GLN A 522 -9.69 8.52 8.22
CA GLN A 522 -10.35 9.23 7.14
C GLN A 522 -11.61 9.89 7.71
N LEU A 523 -11.61 11.22 7.84
CA LEU A 523 -12.72 11.99 8.40
C LEU A 523 -13.86 12.17 7.39
N SER A 524 -13.55 12.19 6.10
CA SER A 524 -14.48 12.16 4.98
C SER A 524 -13.82 11.48 3.77
N ASP A 525 -14.58 11.19 2.72
CA ASP A 525 -14.08 10.49 1.51
C ASP A 525 -12.76 11.10 0.98
N SER A 526 -12.60 12.41 1.09
CA SER A 526 -11.44 13.16 0.60
C SER A 526 -10.55 13.78 1.68
N VAL A 527 -10.79 13.55 2.98
CA VAL A 527 -10.03 14.17 4.09
C VAL A 527 -9.40 13.11 5.00
N LEU A 528 -8.07 13.13 5.08
CA LEU A 528 -7.27 12.26 5.95
C LEU A 528 -6.65 13.07 7.10
N LEU A 529 -6.83 12.58 8.33
CA LEU A 529 -6.19 13.08 9.54
C LEU A 529 -5.15 12.07 10.02
N CYS A 530 -3.93 12.53 10.28
CA CYS A 530 -2.87 11.70 10.88
C CYS A 530 -2.17 12.43 12.02
N LEU A 531 -2.05 11.76 13.18
CA LEU A 531 -1.36 12.22 14.39
C LEU A 531 -0.13 11.36 14.65
N PHE A 532 0.97 12.00 15.00
CA PHE A 532 2.24 11.38 15.32
C PHE A 532 2.72 11.79 16.72
N LYS A 533 3.42 10.86 17.37
CA LYS A 533 4.15 11.12 18.61
C LYS A 533 5.51 11.74 18.27
N GLY A 534 5.67 13.05 18.45
CA GLY A 534 6.87 13.82 18.15
C GLY A 534 6.62 14.95 17.13
N GLU A 535 7.66 15.71 16.80
CA GLU A 535 7.63 16.74 15.76
C GLU A 535 7.81 16.10 14.38
N VAL A 536 6.79 16.16 13.52
CA VAL A 536 6.85 15.69 12.14
C VAL A 536 7.40 16.80 11.27
N LYS A 537 8.55 16.55 10.62
CA LYS A 537 9.13 17.49 9.64
C LYS A 537 9.00 16.98 8.21
N THR A 538 8.91 15.66 8.03
CA THR A 538 8.81 15.03 6.72
C THR A 538 7.76 13.91 6.75
N ILE A 539 6.91 13.84 5.72
CA ILE A 539 5.90 12.81 5.52
C ILE A 539 6.12 12.15 4.17
N ASP A 540 6.18 10.82 4.16
CA ASP A 540 6.19 10.03 2.94
C ASP A 540 4.81 9.36 2.76
N PHE A 541 4.19 9.60 1.61
CA PHE A 541 3.02 8.86 1.17
C PHE A 541 3.46 7.76 0.22
N SER A 542 3.02 6.54 0.47
CA SER A 542 3.28 5.39 -0.40
C SER A 542 2.03 4.57 -0.58
N LEU A 543 1.90 3.90 -1.72
CA LEU A 543 0.88 2.87 -1.87
C LEU A 543 1.40 1.56 -1.28
N LYS A 544 0.49 0.78 -0.66
CA LYS A 544 0.82 -0.58 -0.21
C LYS A 544 1.46 -1.35 -1.38
N PRO A 545 2.63 -1.98 -1.20
CA PRO A 545 3.27 -2.78 -2.24
C PRO A 545 2.45 -4.06 -2.45
N GLU A 546 1.41 -3.96 -3.27
CA GLU A 546 0.71 -5.13 -3.81
C GLU A 546 1.60 -5.74 -4.89
N SER A 547 2.28 -6.84 -4.54
CA SER A 547 3.26 -7.54 -5.39
C SER A 547 4.45 -6.67 -5.85
N VAL A 548 5.53 -7.33 -6.23
CA VAL A 548 6.71 -6.66 -6.77
C VAL A 548 6.40 -6.27 -8.21
N ASN A 549 6.04 -5.01 -8.44
CA ASN A 549 5.67 -4.55 -9.77
C ASN A 549 6.89 -4.40 -10.67
N CYS A 550 6.78 -4.82 -11.94
CA CYS A 550 7.81 -4.64 -12.95
C CYS A 550 7.38 -3.57 -13.95
N GLY A 551 8.27 -2.67 -14.33
CA GLY A 551 7.92 -1.51 -15.16
C GLY A 551 9.09 -0.68 -15.66
N VAL A 552 8.79 0.49 -16.20
CA VAL A 552 9.69 1.56 -16.64
C VAL A 552 9.42 2.84 -15.85
N ASP A 553 10.39 3.76 -15.82
CA ASP A 553 10.24 5.00 -15.06
C ASP A 553 9.03 5.82 -15.57
N PRO A 554 8.42 6.67 -14.73
CA PRO A 554 7.26 7.48 -15.10
C PRO A 554 7.44 8.21 -16.43
N ILE A 555 6.51 7.99 -17.35
CA ILE A 555 6.60 8.46 -18.73
C ILE A 555 6.11 9.91 -18.80
N ASN A 556 7.00 10.90 -18.93
CA ASN A 556 6.59 12.30 -19.12
C ASN A 556 6.37 12.64 -20.60
N GLN A 557 5.39 13.50 -20.90
CA GLN A 557 5.09 13.90 -22.28
C GLN A 557 6.31 14.53 -22.97
N GLY A 558 6.76 13.91 -24.07
CA GLY A 558 7.88 14.38 -24.89
C GLY A 558 9.27 13.91 -24.46
N GLN A 559 9.39 13.15 -23.36
CA GLN A 559 10.66 12.58 -22.91
C GLN A 559 10.87 11.14 -23.41
N ILE A 560 12.14 10.71 -23.42
CA ILE A 560 12.53 9.32 -23.71
C ILE A 560 12.15 8.48 -22.49
N ILE A 561 11.57 7.30 -22.71
CA ILE A 561 11.22 6.37 -21.63
C ILE A 561 12.53 5.76 -21.11
N THR A 562 12.78 5.91 -19.82
CA THR A 562 13.98 5.44 -19.15
C THR A 562 13.67 4.33 -18.15
N LYS A 563 14.72 3.63 -17.72
CA LYS A 563 14.70 2.73 -16.59
C LYS A 563 15.87 3.03 -15.66
N GLY A 564 15.58 3.27 -14.38
CA GLY A 564 16.58 3.33 -13.32
C GLY A 564 17.29 1.98 -13.14
N LEU A 565 18.63 2.00 -13.07
CA LEU A 565 19.42 0.80 -12.85
C LEU A 565 19.35 0.34 -11.38
N ARG A 566 19.05 -0.94 -11.19
CA ARG A 566 19.26 -1.65 -9.91
C ARG A 566 20.46 -2.59 -10.03
N LYS A 567 21.24 -2.67 -8.96
CA LYS A 567 22.26 -3.72 -8.79
C LYS A 567 21.60 -5.07 -8.49
N LEU A 568 22.40 -6.12 -8.56
CA LEU A 568 21.96 -7.49 -8.23
C LEU A 568 21.78 -7.74 -6.72
N ASP A 569 22.15 -6.79 -5.87
CA ASP A 569 21.85 -6.77 -4.43
C ASP A 569 20.50 -6.10 -4.12
N GLY A 570 19.78 -5.61 -5.15
CA GLY A 570 18.50 -4.92 -5.02
C GLY A 570 18.60 -3.42 -4.77
N GLU A 571 19.80 -2.89 -4.51
CA GLU A 571 20.02 -1.45 -4.33
C GLU A 571 19.81 -0.70 -5.64
N GLN A 572 19.09 0.40 -5.56
CA GLN A 572 19.01 1.35 -6.67
C GLN A 572 20.32 2.12 -6.76
N VAL A 573 20.85 2.25 -7.97
CA VAL A 573 22.11 2.97 -8.16
C VAL A 573 21.83 4.45 -8.37
N ASP A 574 21.68 5.17 -7.26
CA ASP A 574 21.50 6.61 -7.29
C ASP A 574 22.83 7.30 -7.65
N GLY A 575 22.78 8.31 -8.52
CA GLY A 575 23.96 9.07 -8.94
C GLY A 575 24.28 10.17 -7.93
N GLU A 576 25.56 10.30 -7.56
CA GLU A 576 26.07 11.53 -6.93
C GLU A 576 25.97 12.70 -7.93
N GLN A 577 25.50 13.85 -7.44
CA GLN A 577 25.30 15.05 -8.25
C GLN A 577 26.65 15.57 -8.79
N GLY A 578 26.77 15.73 -10.11
CA GLY A 578 27.90 16.46 -10.69
C GLY A 578 28.21 16.19 -12.17
N GLU A 579 27.77 15.06 -12.72
CA GLU A 579 27.93 14.79 -14.15
C GLU A 579 26.56 14.50 -14.79
N GLN A 580 26.16 15.37 -15.71
CA GLN A 580 25.02 15.13 -16.60
C GLN A 580 25.32 13.91 -17.47
N GLY A 581 24.94 12.73 -16.99
CA GLY A 581 24.96 11.52 -17.79
C GLY A 581 25.25 10.25 -16.99
N LYS A 582 24.30 9.33 -17.06
CA LYS A 582 24.40 7.87 -16.85
C LYS A 582 24.21 7.39 -15.41
N LYS A 583 22.98 6.94 -15.15
CA LYS A 583 22.66 5.53 -14.84
C LYS A 583 21.22 5.12 -15.18
N GLU A 584 20.46 5.97 -15.88
CA GLU A 584 19.19 5.60 -16.52
C GLU A 584 19.45 4.94 -17.88
N ILE A 585 18.75 3.86 -18.21
CA ILE A 585 18.81 3.19 -19.52
C ILE A 585 17.63 3.67 -20.37
N ASN A 586 17.92 4.12 -21.59
CA ASN A 586 16.89 4.36 -22.59
C ASN A 586 16.24 3.02 -22.96
N VAL A 587 14.93 2.91 -22.76
CA VAL A 587 14.19 1.68 -23.06
C VAL A 587 14.06 1.54 -24.57
N PRO A 588 14.60 0.48 -25.19
CA PRO A 588 14.45 0.24 -26.62
C PRO A 588 13.04 -0.27 -26.93
N PHE A 589 12.47 0.21 -28.03
CA PHE A 589 11.14 -0.18 -28.49
C PHE A 589 11.24 -0.90 -29.85
N LYS A 590 10.61 -2.07 -29.94
CA LYS A 590 10.40 -2.76 -31.22
C LYS A 590 9.39 -2.01 -32.08
N ASN A 591 8.34 -1.48 -31.45
CA ASN A 591 7.39 -0.55 -32.05
C ASN A 591 6.97 0.50 -31.00
N LYS A 592 7.39 1.76 -31.21
CA LYS A 592 7.11 2.87 -30.30
C LYS A 592 5.64 3.27 -30.26
N GLU A 593 4.92 3.18 -31.37
CA GLU A 593 3.49 3.53 -31.45
C GLU A 593 2.64 2.52 -30.65
N LEU A 594 3.00 1.24 -30.76
CA LEU A 594 2.31 0.16 -30.05
C LEU A 594 2.83 -0.06 -28.62
N GLY A 595 3.89 0.64 -28.19
CA GLY A 595 4.45 0.51 -26.85
C GLY A 595 5.07 -0.85 -26.56
N VAL A 596 5.60 -1.53 -27.59
CA VAL A 596 6.23 -2.86 -27.45
C VAL A 596 7.72 -2.67 -27.15
N ILE A 597 8.14 -3.10 -25.96
CA ILE A 597 9.52 -3.05 -25.51
C ILE A 597 10.32 -4.17 -26.18
N ASP A 598 11.52 -3.83 -26.63
CA ASP A 598 12.50 -4.80 -27.11
C ASP A 598 13.29 -5.35 -25.92
N VAL A 599 12.88 -6.53 -25.43
CA VAL A 599 13.39 -7.11 -24.18
C VAL A 599 14.84 -7.57 -24.34
N GLU A 600 15.20 -8.17 -25.47
CA GLU A 600 16.58 -8.56 -25.80
C GLU A 600 17.54 -7.36 -25.74
N ASN A 601 17.23 -6.28 -26.47
CA ASN A 601 18.10 -5.10 -26.50
C ASN A 601 18.14 -4.37 -25.15
N LEU A 602 17.05 -4.41 -24.38
CA LEU A 602 17.01 -3.85 -23.03
C LEU A 602 17.91 -4.63 -22.08
N ALA A 603 17.82 -5.97 -22.08
CA ALA A 603 18.66 -6.84 -21.27
C ALA A 603 20.16 -6.66 -21.60
N ASP A 604 20.51 -6.56 -22.89
CA ASP A 604 21.88 -6.29 -23.32
C ASP A 604 22.39 -4.91 -22.84
N SER A 605 21.52 -3.90 -22.86
CA SER A 605 21.84 -2.56 -22.38
C SER A 605 22.07 -2.53 -20.86
N ILE A 606 21.27 -3.29 -20.10
CA ILE A 606 21.42 -3.49 -18.66
C ILE A 606 22.74 -4.21 -18.37
N LYS A 607 23.01 -5.33 -19.05
CA LYS A 607 24.24 -6.11 -18.91
C LYS A 607 25.49 -5.26 -19.15
N LYS A 608 25.50 -4.47 -20.23
CA LYS A 608 26.63 -3.57 -20.57
C LYS A 608 26.87 -2.52 -19.50
N LYS A 609 25.82 -1.95 -18.91
CA LYS A 609 25.98 -0.92 -17.87
C LYS A 609 26.32 -1.47 -16.49
N LEU A 610 25.90 -2.70 -16.18
CA LEU A 610 26.28 -3.40 -14.95
C LEU A 610 27.67 -4.05 -15.03
N ASN A 611 28.37 -3.97 -16.17
CA ASN A 611 29.66 -4.63 -16.42
C ASN A 611 29.63 -6.14 -16.13
N TYR A 612 28.48 -6.79 -16.35
CA TYR A 612 28.32 -8.21 -16.06
C TYR A 612 28.85 -9.06 -17.23
N GLN A 613 29.82 -9.94 -16.97
CA GLN A 613 30.52 -10.69 -18.02
C GLN A 613 29.82 -12.00 -18.42
N GLU A 614 28.95 -12.57 -17.57
CA GLU A 614 28.27 -13.85 -17.82
C GLU A 614 26.93 -13.69 -18.57
N ASN A 615 26.27 -14.80 -18.87
CA ASN A 615 24.94 -14.82 -19.47
C ASN A 615 23.92 -14.18 -18.51
N PHE A 616 23.09 -13.27 -19.03
CA PHE A 616 22.09 -12.56 -18.25
C PHE A 616 20.82 -13.40 -18.18
N THR A 617 20.43 -13.82 -16.97
CA THR A 617 19.31 -14.77 -16.76
C THR A 617 17.98 -14.05 -16.56
N SER A 618 16.86 -14.77 -16.68
CA SER A 618 15.52 -14.22 -16.45
C SER A 618 15.34 -13.68 -15.01
N ALA A 619 15.95 -14.33 -14.03
CA ALA A 619 15.93 -13.91 -12.63
C ALA A 619 16.63 -12.54 -12.44
N GLN A 620 17.78 -12.35 -13.09
CA GLN A 620 18.52 -11.08 -13.04
C GLN A 620 17.74 -9.98 -13.76
N PHE A 621 17.14 -10.28 -14.92
CA PHE A 621 16.28 -9.35 -15.62
C PHE A 621 15.10 -8.91 -14.75
N ALA A 622 14.36 -9.87 -14.17
CA ALA A 622 13.23 -9.59 -13.29
C ALA A 622 13.61 -8.68 -12.12
N LEU A 623 14.72 -8.95 -11.44
CA LEU A 623 15.22 -8.14 -10.32
C LEU A 623 15.50 -6.68 -10.73
N THR A 624 16.08 -6.47 -11.92
CA THR A 624 16.35 -5.12 -12.43
C THR A 624 15.09 -4.38 -12.89
N MET A 625 14.03 -5.11 -13.24
CA MET A 625 12.77 -4.55 -13.72
C MET A 625 11.83 -4.11 -12.58
N ILE A 626 12.12 -4.49 -11.33
CA ILE A 626 11.34 -4.12 -10.15
C ILE A 626 11.25 -2.59 -10.01
N GLU A 627 10.02 -2.11 -9.85
CA GLU A 627 9.72 -0.75 -9.41
C GLU A 627 9.43 -0.75 -7.92
N GLY A 628 10.03 0.21 -7.21
CA GLY A 628 9.61 0.49 -5.85
C GLY A 628 8.19 1.07 -5.88
N ALA A 629 7.43 0.87 -4.80
CA ALA A 629 6.21 1.64 -4.60
C ALA A 629 6.54 3.13 -4.71
N GLN A 630 5.83 3.87 -5.55
CA GLN A 630 6.02 5.32 -5.68
C GLN A 630 5.87 5.94 -4.29
N LYS A 631 6.94 6.58 -3.81
CA LYS A 631 6.97 7.32 -2.55
C LYS A 631 7.02 8.80 -2.85
N ILE A 632 6.10 9.55 -2.28
CA ILE A 632 6.07 11.02 -2.41
C ILE A 632 6.33 11.62 -1.05
N ARG A 633 7.39 12.43 -1.01
CA ARG A 633 7.86 13.09 0.20
C ARG A 633 7.36 14.53 0.26
N PHE A 634 6.78 14.90 1.40
CA PHE A 634 6.46 16.27 1.74
C PHE A 634 7.26 16.69 2.96
N CYS A 635 8.07 17.72 2.81
CA CYS A 635 8.72 18.40 3.93
C CYS A 635 7.86 19.57 4.38
N GLN A 636 7.73 19.73 5.69
CA GLN A 636 7.21 20.94 6.29
C GLN A 636 8.19 22.08 5.97
N LYS A 637 7.82 22.97 5.04
CA LYS A 637 8.58 24.20 4.81
C LYS A 637 8.40 25.09 6.03
N ALA A 638 9.52 25.52 6.62
CA ALA A 638 9.57 26.44 7.75
C ALA A 638 8.96 27.81 7.40
#